data_AF-A0A831W838-F1
#
_entry.id   AF-A0A831W838-F1
#
_cell.length_a   1.000
_cell.length_b   1.000
_cell.length_c   1.000
_cell.angle_alpha   90.00
_cell.angle_beta   90.00
_cell.angle_gamma   90.00
#
_symmetry.space_group_name_H-M   'P 1'
#
loop_
_entity.id
_entity.type
_entity.pdbx_description
1 polymer ?
#
loop_
_entity_poly.entity_id
_entity_poly.type
_entity_poly.pdbx_seq_one_letter_code
_entity_poly.pdbx_strand_id
1 'polypeptide(L)'
;MTPDQERSAGQSTSLPFVLRQAILVFLFLLPFIVVLPSASKTELPQWLAATLFSAIAAVAWLFGASRPLRWTPLHTLVMVVLGGTLALSLIHAGTPGVQTALIQQVTLGLFFLLGAYAFSTPGWQMRLLRTTVFSASLAAAIGLAQHLSGTTLGLPATSASASVFINKNYAGAFMNLATPAALILLLAAGDRRGRILGTAGFLLCLGYSLVTLSRGHWLALAAALGILLILLHVNPALRKRLLGSRVNQWLAALVIVASPALLLLPNVAGEASLGSSQTAVQLSSSASIGERFGFYRNTLQLISERPLTGVGPGAFYTGFRDYYAAPSRLRLATEMVGIAHAHDDYLEYLAELGIPVGLGMILLLGLIWYSAWRMACDRDSPGRALAGTAFLLGITAILGHALVDFPLSLPVSSLYLWTWAGAISAVWLKKSEPADTEGAVPPRRLRVPLGALGLVYLALVSIQGYRSLRANILILDAARATVDRRCDLALPRSAEARDLQPDDYLIWSYRLSVVNACGPTLKQQFLDAALVLEQDPNHPYALLTSANALYRAGDMEGAASRYRRLIELLPHRISGYLGLANTLMRTGREDAAKEYYDEAETVQRRVGRDWYPGPAARTLAALTVAASGDQGWAFDAPMRPLILKLKIVAGPGEKRADDPGS
;
A
#
# COMPACT_ATOMS: atom_id res chain seq x y z
N MET A 1 33.77 -33.96 32.00
CA MET A 1 33.00 -32.88 31.32
C MET A 1 32.39 -33.48 30.07
N THR A 2 31.07 -33.46 29.92
CA THR A 2 30.36 -34.07 28.80
C THR A 2 30.29 -33.11 27.59
N PRO A 3 30.14 -33.62 26.36
CA PRO A 3 30.03 -32.81 25.12
C PRO A 3 28.89 -31.77 25.12
N ASP A 4 27.94 -31.87 26.06
CA ASP A 4 26.85 -30.91 26.23
C ASP A 4 27.25 -29.63 26.99
N GLN A 5 28.33 -29.65 27.77
CA GLN A 5 28.79 -28.45 28.51
C GLN A 5 29.65 -27.50 27.65
N GLU A 6 30.32 -27.99 26.59
CA GLU A 6 31.00 -27.14 25.61
C GLU A 6 30.04 -26.45 24.62
N ARG A 7 28.83 -27.01 24.41
CA ARG A 7 27.82 -26.39 23.53
C ARG A 7 27.14 -25.16 24.15
N SER A 8 27.09 -25.04 25.47
CA SER A 8 26.37 -23.94 26.14
C SER A 8 27.21 -22.68 26.38
N ALA A 9 28.54 -22.77 26.44
CA ALA A 9 29.38 -21.63 26.83
C ALA A 9 29.89 -20.78 25.63
N GLY A 10 30.05 -21.37 24.43
CA GLY A 10 30.62 -20.68 23.26
C GLY A 10 29.64 -20.24 22.17
N GLN A 11 28.37 -20.69 22.21
CA GLN A 11 27.41 -20.40 21.14
C GLN A 11 26.54 -19.15 21.37
N SER A 12 26.36 -18.71 22.63
CA SER A 12 25.40 -17.66 22.99
C SER A 12 25.83 -16.23 22.63
N THR A 13 27.11 -16.01 22.32
CA THR A 13 27.69 -14.68 22.04
C THR A 13 28.30 -14.55 20.64
N SER A 14 28.17 -15.56 19.78
CA SER A 14 28.68 -15.46 18.41
C SER A 14 27.87 -14.45 17.58
N LEU A 15 28.56 -13.61 16.79
CA LEU A 15 27.94 -12.59 15.93
C LEU A 15 26.82 -13.14 15.00
N PRO A 16 26.91 -14.36 14.44
CA PRO A 16 25.79 -15.01 13.75
C PRO A 16 24.54 -15.21 14.60
N PHE A 17 24.68 -15.60 15.87
CA PHE A 17 23.55 -15.78 16.78
C PHE A 17 22.91 -14.43 17.11
N VAL A 18 23.72 -13.42 17.42
CA VAL A 18 23.26 -12.04 17.68
C VAL A 18 22.48 -11.50 16.48
N LEU A 19 23.01 -11.67 15.26
CA LEU A 19 22.33 -11.21 14.04
C LEU A 19 20.97 -11.89 13.84
N ARG A 20 20.86 -13.20 14.09
CA ARG A 20 19.58 -13.91 14.00
C ARG A 20 18.55 -13.37 15.00
N GLN A 21 18.98 -13.09 16.23
CA GLN A 21 18.09 -12.51 17.24
C GLN A 21 17.68 -11.09 16.89
N ALA A 22 18.62 -10.27 16.39
CA ALA A 22 18.34 -8.92 15.94
C ALA A 22 17.28 -8.90 14.82
N ILE A 23 17.36 -9.82 13.85
CA ILE A 23 16.35 -9.94 12.78
C ILE A 23 14.98 -10.33 13.36
N LEU A 24 14.92 -11.28 14.30
CA LEU A 24 13.65 -11.65 14.93
C LEU A 24 13.04 -10.50 15.75
N VAL A 25 13.86 -9.77 16.50
CA VAL A 25 13.40 -8.59 17.26
C VAL A 25 12.91 -7.50 16.32
N PHE A 26 13.64 -7.23 15.23
CA PHE A 26 13.23 -6.26 14.24
C PHE A 26 11.88 -6.64 13.61
N LEU A 27 11.74 -7.88 13.12
CA LEU A 27 10.48 -8.34 12.53
C LEU A 27 9.32 -8.29 13.54
N PHE A 28 9.57 -8.63 14.81
CA PHE A 28 8.58 -8.51 15.87
C PHE A 28 8.08 -7.05 16.03
N LEU A 29 9.01 -6.09 16.05
CA LEU A 29 8.71 -4.67 16.24
C LEU A 29 8.20 -3.98 14.99
N LEU A 30 8.46 -4.51 13.79
CA LEU A 30 8.18 -3.88 12.50
C LEU A 30 6.74 -3.33 12.37
N PRO A 31 5.66 -4.07 12.71
CA PRO A 31 4.30 -3.52 12.63
C PRO A 31 4.05 -2.34 13.59
N PHE A 32 4.83 -2.25 14.67
CA PHE A 32 4.69 -1.25 15.74
C PHE A 32 5.53 0.01 15.51
N ILE A 33 6.26 0.08 14.40
CA ILE A 33 6.97 1.29 13.96
C ILE A 33 5.94 2.28 13.40
N VAL A 34 5.16 2.85 14.31
CA VAL A 34 4.08 3.84 14.08
C VAL A 34 4.53 5.24 14.53
N VAL A 35 5.71 5.31 15.14
CA VAL A 35 6.28 6.51 15.73
C VAL A 35 6.76 7.40 14.61
N LEU A 36 5.90 8.28 14.11
CA LEU A 36 6.16 9.70 13.82
C LEU A 36 4.90 10.30 13.15
N PRO A 37 4.41 11.46 13.59
CA PRO A 37 3.32 12.18 12.92
C PRO A 37 3.78 12.63 11.52
N SER A 38 3.65 11.74 10.53
CA SER A 38 4.03 11.96 9.14
C SER A 38 2.79 11.95 8.23
N ALA A 39 2.81 12.66 7.11
CA ALA A 39 1.71 12.65 6.13
C ALA A 39 1.44 11.25 5.55
N SER A 40 2.49 10.44 5.38
CA SER A 40 2.44 9.00 5.04
C SER A 40 2.01 8.08 6.19
N LYS A 41 1.81 8.63 7.39
CA LYS A 41 1.51 8.00 8.69
C LYS A 41 2.43 6.82 9.07
N THR A 42 2.25 5.64 8.48
CA THR A 42 2.90 4.39 8.92
C THR A 42 3.90 3.79 7.93
N GLU A 43 3.74 3.97 6.63
CA GLU A 43 4.53 3.23 5.63
C GLU A 43 5.98 3.71 5.53
N LEU A 44 6.19 5.03 5.43
CA LEU A 44 7.52 5.62 5.31
C LEU A 44 8.42 5.32 6.54
N PRO A 45 7.95 5.47 7.80
CA PRO A 45 8.75 5.05 8.96
C PRO A 45 9.15 3.58 8.93
N GLN A 46 8.24 2.69 8.51
CA GLN A 46 8.52 1.25 8.41
C GLN A 46 9.57 0.95 7.34
N TRP A 47 9.44 1.54 6.15
CA TRP A 47 10.42 1.40 5.06
C TRP A 47 11.79 1.96 5.45
N LEU A 48 11.84 3.13 6.09
CA LEU A 48 13.08 3.73 6.56
C LEU A 48 13.76 2.85 7.61
N ALA A 49 13.02 2.39 8.62
CA ALA A 49 13.55 1.50 9.64
C ALA A 49 14.06 0.18 9.05
N ALA A 50 13.32 -0.41 8.11
CA ALA A 50 13.74 -1.62 7.40
C ALA A 50 14.99 -1.41 6.57
N THR A 51 15.12 -0.28 5.89
CA THR A 51 16.30 0.02 5.07
C THR A 51 17.53 0.24 5.94
N LEU A 52 17.42 1.02 7.01
CA LEU A 52 18.52 1.24 7.96
C LEU A 52 18.93 -0.07 8.63
N PHE A 53 17.95 -0.85 9.11
CA PHE A 53 18.21 -2.14 9.74
C PHE A 53 18.90 -3.10 8.78
N SER A 54 18.39 -3.26 7.56
CA SER A 54 18.95 -4.19 6.58
C SER A 54 20.36 -3.78 6.13
N ALA A 55 20.63 -2.48 5.97
CA ALA A 55 21.98 -1.99 5.68
C ALA A 55 22.96 -2.28 6.83
N ILE A 56 22.58 -2.00 8.08
CA ILE A 56 23.41 -2.31 9.26
C ILE A 56 23.64 -3.82 9.38
N ALA A 57 22.58 -4.62 9.23
CA ALA A 57 22.62 -6.08 9.30
C ALA A 57 23.50 -6.67 8.18
N ALA A 58 23.44 -6.13 6.97
CA ALA A 58 24.29 -6.54 5.85
C ALA A 58 25.76 -6.24 6.10
N VAL A 59 26.09 -5.03 6.60
CA VAL A 59 27.47 -4.68 6.99
C VAL A 59 27.96 -5.59 8.12
N ALA A 60 27.14 -5.80 9.17
CA ALA A 60 27.47 -6.70 10.27
C ALA A 60 27.68 -8.14 9.79
N TRP A 61 26.89 -8.61 8.83
CA TRP A 61 27.06 -9.91 8.19
C TRP A 61 28.38 -9.99 7.40
N LEU A 62 28.71 -8.99 6.58
CA LEU A 62 29.94 -8.98 5.76
C LEU A 62 31.23 -9.13 6.59
N PHE A 63 31.28 -8.49 7.76
CA PHE A 63 32.45 -8.53 8.65
C PHE A 63 32.36 -9.63 9.72
N GLY A 64 31.17 -10.10 10.04
CA GLY A 64 30.89 -11.00 11.15
C GLY A 64 30.56 -12.44 10.81
N ALA A 65 30.28 -12.73 9.55
CA ALA A 65 29.90 -14.07 9.12
C ALA A 65 31.10 -15.02 9.21
N SER A 66 31.01 -15.97 10.14
CA SER A 66 31.90 -17.12 10.21
C SER A 66 31.48 -18.26 9.28
N ARG A 67 30.30 -18.18 8.67
CA ARG A 67 29.76 -19.17 7.73
C ARG A 67 29.31 -18.48 6.45
N PRO A 68 29.60 -19.07 5.29
CA PRO A 68 29.15 -18.50 4.04
C PRO A 68 27.65 -18.68 3.80
N LEU A 69 27.09 -17.78 2.99
CA LEU A 69 25.77 -17.97 2.40
C LEU A 69 25.88 -19.05 1.31
N ARG A 70 25.02 -20.07 1.39
CA ARG A 70 24.95 -21.10 0.36
C ARG A 70 24.06 -20.61 -0.78
N TRP A 71 24.68 -20.38 -1.92
CA TRP A 71 23.97 -19.88 -3.10
C TRP A 71 23.10 -20.99 -3.71
N THR A 72 21.89 -20.63 -4.13
CA THR A 72 20.96 -21.57 -4.78
C THR A 72 20.41 -20.95 -6.07
N PRO A 73 19.83 -21.74 -6.99
CA PRO A 73 19.19 -21.20 -8.19
C PRO A 73 18.13 -20.13 -7.91
N LEU A 74 17.41 -20.24 -6.77
CA LEU A 74 16.44 -19.23 -6.34
C LEU A 74 17.12 -17.88 -6.05
N HIS A 75 18.34 -17.87 -5.47
CA HIS A 75 19.09 -16.64 -5.25
C HIS A 75 19.45 -15.98 -6.58
N THR A 76 19.95 -16.75 -7.55
CA THR A 76 20.26 -16.23 -8.88
C THR A 76 19.03 -15.60 -9.53
N LEU A 77 17.88 -16.28 -9.48
CA LEU A 77 16.65 -15.74 -10.09
C LEU A 77 16.18 -14.45 -9.40
N VAL A 78 16.21 -14.40 -8.06
CA VAL A 78 15.89 -13.18 -7.31
C VAL A 78 16.80 -12.04 -7.75
N MET A 79 18.11 -12.28 -7.86
CA MET A 79 19.07 -11.23 -8.27
C MET A 79 18.88 -10.81 -9.72
N VAL A 80 18.49 -11.70 -10.63
CA VAL A 80 18.20 -11.35 -12.03
C VAL A 80 16.95 -10.48 -12.12
N VAL A 81 15.86 -10.85 -11.44
CA VAL A 81 14.61 -10.07 -11.47
C VAL A 81 14.81 -8.70 -10.82
N LEU A 82 15.43 -8.64 -9.63
CA LEU A 82 15.77 -7.37 -8.99
C LEU A 82 16.79 -6.57 -9.82
N GLY A 83 17.74 -7.22 -10.48
CA GLY A 83 18.65 -6.58 -11.43
C GLY A 83 17.91 -5.93 -12.61
N GLY A 84 16.86 -6.59 -13.12
CA GLY A 84 15.98 -6.04 -14.14
C GLY A 84 15.22 -4.80 -13.66
N THR A 85 14.69 -4.81 -12.44
CA THR A 85 14.03 -3.63 -11.87
C THR A 85 15.01 -2.48 -11.64
N LEU A 86 16.24 -2.77 -11.17
CA LEU A 86 17.32 -1.77 -11.05
C LEU A 86 17.66 -1.13 -12.40
N ALA A 87 17.76 -1.92 -13.47
CA ALA A 87 18.04 -1.41 -14.80
C ALA A 87 16.91 -0.49 -15.30
N LEU A 88 15.64 -0.84 -15.05
CA LEU A 88 14.50 0.01 -15.37
C LEU A 88 14.49 1.31 -14.56
N SER A 89 14.95 1.29 -13.31
CA SER A 89 15.09 2.51 -12.50
C SER A 89 16.10 3.49 -13.10
N LEU A 90 17.16 3.01 -13.77
CA LEU A 90 18.09 3.89 -14.48
C LEU A 90 17.45 4.55 -15.71
N ILE A 91 16.62 3.81 -16.43
CA ILE A 91 15.89 4.32 -17.61
C ILE A 91 14.87 5.40 -17.18
N HIS A 92 14.20 5.20 -16.04
CA HIS A 92 13.17 6.10 -15.54
C HIS A 92 13.67 7.03 -14.42
N ALA A 93 14.97 7.31 -14.33
CA ALA A 93 15.55 8.03 -13.19
C ALA A 93 14.94 9.42 -12.92
N GLY A 94 14.39 10.08 -13.95
CA GLY A 94 13.69 11.36 -13.82
C GLY A 94 12.19 11.26 -13.47
N THR A 95 11.65 10.05 -13.34
CA THR A 95 10.21 9.83 -13.05
C THR A 95 9.97 9.84 -11.54
N PRO A 96 8.99 10.63 -11.05
CA PRO A 96 8.66 10.62 -9.63
C PRO A 96 8.30 9.22 -9.12
N GLY A 97 8.81 8.86 -7.94
CA GLY A 97 8.58 7.56 -7.28
C GLY A 97 9.70 6.53 -7.49
N VAL A 98 10.45 6.61 -8.59
CA VAL A 98 11.47 5.61 -8.95
C VAL A 98 12.60 5.48 -7.93
N GLN A 99 13.05 6.59 -7.35
CA GLN A 99 14.08 6.57 -6.31
C GLN A 99 13.61 5.83 -5.05
N THR A 100 12.35 6.02 -4.65
CA THR A 100 11.77 5.33 -3.50
C THR A 100 11.64 3.84 -3.78
N ALA A 101 11.15 3.47 -4.97
CA ALA A 101 11.03 2.08 -5.39
C ALA A 101 12.38 1.36 -5.43
N LEU A 102 13.43 2.04 -5.90
CA LEU A 102 14.79 1.53 -5.91
C LEU A 102 15.26 1.15 -4.50
N ILE A 103 15.07 2.05 -3.52
CA ILE A 103 15.43 1.80 -2.12
C ILE A 103 14.63 0.62 -1.56
N GLN A 104 13.32 0.57 -1.83
CA GLN A 104 12.46 -0.53 -1.40
C GLN A 104 12.93 -1.87 -1.97
N GLN A 105 13.23 -1.94 -3.26
CA GLN A 105 13.70 -3.17 -3.93
C GLN A 105 15.03 -3.67 -3.35
N VAL A 106 16.00 -2.78 -3.11
CA VAL A 106 17.26 -3.14 -2.45
C VAL A 106 16.99 -3.69 -1.05
N THR A 107 16.12 -3.03 -0.28
CA THR A 107 15.73 -3.50 1.06
C THR A 107 15.09 -4.89 1.01
N LEU A 108 14.16 -5.14 0.08
CA LEU A 108 13.53 -6.46 -0.09
C LEU A 108 14.57 -7.54 -0.45
N GLY A 109 15.51 -7.24 -1.35
CA GLY A 109 16.62 -8.13 -1.69
C GLY A 109 17.53 -8.44 -0.49
N LEU A 110 17.81 -7.45 0.36
CA LEU A 110 18.58 -7.65 1.59
C LEU A 110 17.82 -8.52 2.61
N PHE A 111 16.52 -8.32 2.79
CA PHE A 111 15.72 -9.17 3.67
C PHE A 111 15.63 -10.62 3.18
N PHE A 112 15.59 -10.83 1.86
CA PHE A 112 15.73 -12.17 1.28
C PHE A 112 17.07 -12.83 1.64
N LEU A 113 18.18 -12.12 1.44
CA LEU A 113 19.52 -12.63 1.77
C LEU A 113 19.71 -12.88 3.28
N LEU A 114 19.26 -11.95 4.12
CA LEU A 114 19.27 -12.10 5.56
C LEU A 114 18.40 -13.28 6.01
N GLY A 115 17.23 -13.47 5.39
CA GLY A 115 16.34 -14.60 5.63
C GLY A 115 17.01 -15.94 5.29
N ALA A 116 17.67 -16.01 4.13
CA ALA A 116 18.42 -17.19 3.70
C ALA A 116 19.58 -17.50 4.65
N TYR A 117 20.32 -16.50 5.11
CA TYR A 117 21.40 -16.69 6.07
C TYR A 117 20.89 -17.12 7.46
N ALA A 118 19.85 -16.44 7.96
CA ALA A 118 19.40 -16.56 9.34
C ALA A 118 18.51 -17.78 9.59
N PHE A 119 17.65 -18.12 8.62
CA PHE A 119 16.50 -19.00 8.85
C PHE A 119 16.45 -20.22 7.90
N SER A 120 17.59 -20.66 7.35
CA SER A 120 17.64 -21.87 6.49
C SER A 120 17.50 -23.22 7.21
N THR A 121 17.36 -23.24 8.54
CA THR A 121 17.28 -24.48 9.33
C THR A 121 15.94 -24.62 10.05
N PRO A 122 15.39 -25.85 10.21
CA PRO A 122 14.03 -26.03 10.74
C PRO A 122 13.78 -25.37 12.10
N GLY A 123 14.75 -25.43 13.02
CA GLY A 123 14.61 -24.79 14.33
C GLY A 123 14.47 -23.26 14.24
N TRP A 124 15.22 -22.63 13.33
CA TRP A 124 15.17 -21.18 13.12
C TRP A 124 13.95 -20.76 12.27
N GLN A 125 13.51 -21.59 11.32
CA GLN A 125 12.25 -21.40 10.60
C GLN A 125 11.05 -21.38 11.57
N MET A 126 11.02 -22.31 12.53
CA MET A 126 9.96 -22.35 13.54
C MET A 126 10.01 -21.15 14.49
N ARG A 127 11.20 -20.63 14.82
CA ARG A 127 11.33 -19.38 15.61
C ARG A 127 10.77 -18.19 14.83
N LEU A 128 11.11 -18.06 13.55
CA LEU A 128 10.58 -17.02 12.67
C LEU A 128 9.03 -17.05 12.62
N LEU A 129 8.44 -18.23 12.46
CA LEU A 129 6.98 -18.41 12.46
C LEU A 129 6.35 -18.02 13.80
N ARG A 130 6.94 -18.44 14.93
CA ARG A 130 6.46 -18.07 16.27
C ARG A 130 6.55 -16.56 16.50
N THR A 131 7.64 -15.92 16.07
CA THR A 131 7.80 -14.47 16.13
C THR A 131 6.74 -13.75 15.30
N THR A 132 6.46 -14.24 14.08
CA THR A 132 5.40 -13.70 13.22
C THR A 132 4.05 -13.75 13.94
N VAL A 133 3.67 -14.94 14.43
CA VAL A 133 2.38 -15.15 15.11
C VAL A 133 2.29 -14.34 16.39
N PHE A 134 3.38 -14.20 17.14
CA PHE A 134 3.39 -13.40 18.37
C PHE A 134 3.21 -11.90 18.09
N SER A 135 3.95 -11.37 17.12
CA SER A 135 3.80 -9.98 16.64
C SER A 135 2.37 -9.71 16.15
N ALA A 136 1.84 -10.61 15.32
CA ALA A 136 0.48 -10.53 14.80
C ALA A 136 -0.60 -10.64 15.89
N SER A 137 -0.39 -11.49 16.90
CA SER A 137 -1.34 -11.63 18.01
C SER A 137 -1.42 -10.35 18.85
N LEU A 138 -0.30 -9.66 19.04
CA LEU A 138 -0.28 -8.36 19.73
C LEU A 138 -0.97 -7.27 18.90
N ALA A 139 -0.69 -7.21 17.59
CA ALA A 139 -1.42 -6.30 16.69
C ALA A 139 -2.92 -6.62 16.67
N ALA A 140 -3.31 -7.89 16.59
CA ALA A 140 -4.69 -8.33 16.63
C ALA A 140 -5.40 -7.93 17.92
N ALA A 141 -4.73 -8.07 19.08
CA ALA A 141 -5.27 -7.62 20.36
C ALA A 141 -5.54 -6.10 20.39
N ILE A 142 -4.62 -5.29 19.85
CA ILE A 142 -4.80 -3.83 19.74
C ILE A 142 -5.99 -3.51 18.81
N GLY A 143 -6.09 -4.18 17.66
CA GLY A 143 -7.17 -3.95 16.70
C GLY A 143 -8.54 -4.36 17.23
N LEU A 144 -8.62 -5.46 17.98
CA LEU A 144 -9.82 -5.88 18.69
C LEU A 144 -10.20 -4.86 19.78
N ALA A 145 -9.24 -4.37 20.55
CA ALA A 145 -9.48 -3.36 21.57
C ALA A 145 -9.99 -2.04 20.96
N GLN A 146 -9.42 -1.60 19.84
CA GLN A 146 -9.92 -0.45 19.09
C GLN A 146 -11.39 -0.67 18.68
N HIS A 147 -11.71 -1.84 18.13
CA HIS A 147 -13.05 -2.12 17.61
C HIS A 147 -14.09 -2.16 18.72
N LEU A 148 -13.77 -2.82 19.85
CA LEU A 148 -14.63 -2.85 21.03
C LEU A 148 -14.81 -1.46 21.65
N SER A 149 -13.80 -0.59 21.60
CA SER A 149 -13.88 0.77 22.12
C SER A 149 -14.58 1.75 21.18
N GLY A 150 -14.69 1.44 19.88
CA GLY A 150 -15.12 2.38 18.86
C GLY A 150 -14.16 3.56 18.63
N THR A 151 -12.91 3.48 19.13
CA THR A 151 -11.90 4.55 19.02
C THR A 151 -10.60 4.03 18.41
N THR A 152 -9.71 4.93 17.99
CA THR A 152 -8.37 4.56 17.52
C THR A 152 -7.37 4.32 18.65
N LEU A 153 -7.78 4.45 19.93
CA LEU A 153 -6.90 4.41 21.11
C LEU A 153 -5.74 5.42 21.03
N GLY A 154 -5.96 6.56 20.37
CA GLY A 154 -4.93 7.59 20.17
C GLY A 154 -3.89 7.25 19.09
N LEU A 155 -4.03 6.11 18.40
CA LEU A 155 -3.17 5.74 17.28
C LEU A 155 -3.60 6.46 15.99
N PRO A 156 -2.65 6.70 15.05
CA PRO A 156 -2.93 7.35 13.76
C PRO A 156 -3.61 6.37 12.78
N ALA A 157 -4.85 5.99 13.11
CA ALA A 157 -5.68 5.05 12.36
C ALA A 157 -6.86 5.76 11.68
N THR A 158 -7.36 5.18 10.60
CA THR A 158 -8.51 5.71 9.82
C THR A 158 -9.84 5.01 10.14
N SER A 159 -9.77 3.89 10.86
CA SER A 159 -10.93 3.18 11.39
C SER A 159 -10.65 2.74 12.82
N ALA A 160 -11.72 2.50 13.58
CA ALA A 160 -11.64 1.86 14.90
C ALA A 160 -11.23 0.38 14.83
N SER A 161 -10.74 -0.10 13.69
CA SER A 161 -10.37 -1.50 13.45
C SER A 161 -9.02 -1.64 12.75
N ALA A 162 -8.24 -0.56 12.63
CA ALA A 162 -7.01 -0.54 11.86
C ALA A 162 -5.79 -1.15 12.58
N SER A 163 -5.90 -1.41 13.89
CA SER A 163 -4.81 -1.82 14.77
C SER A 163 -3.67 -0.76 14.79
N VAL A 164 -2.42 -1.22 14.79
CA VAL A 164 -1.20 -0.43 14.64
C VAL A 164 -0.95 -0.01 13.19
N PHE A 165 -1.85 -0.37 12.29
CA PHE A 165 -1.81 0.05 10.90
C PHE A 165 -2.71 1.27 10.69
N ILE A 166 -2.44 2.01 9.62
CA ILE A 166 -3.29 3.14 9.21
C ILE A 166 -4.70 2.68 8.79
N ASN A 167 -4.80 1.48 8.21
CA ASN A 167 -5.99 0.95 7.58
C ASN A 167 -6.16 -0.54 7.93
N LYS A 168 -7.38 -0.96 8.21
CA LYS A 168 -7.75 -2.36 8.48
C LYS A 168 -7.39 -3.33 7.34
N ASN A 169 -7.35 -2.87 6.08
CA ASN A 169 -6.93 -3.71 4.94
C ASN A 169 -5.45 -4.09 5.06
N TYR A 170 -4.59 -3.17 5.54
CA TYR A 170 -3.17 -3.44 5.75
C TYR A 170 -2.97 -4.44 6.88
N ALA A 171 -3.77 -4.30 7.94
CA ALA A 171 -3.80 -5.25 9.02
C ALA A 171 -4.25 -6.64 8.53
N GLY A 172 -5.27 -6.70 7.66
CA GLY A 172 -5.70 -7.92 6.98
C GLY A 172 -4.61 -8.58 6.14
N ALA A 173 -3.77 -7.80 5.46
CA ALA A 173 -2.62 -8.32 4.71
C ALA A 173 -1.59 -9.00 5.64
N PHE A 174 -1.32 -8.44 6.82
CA PHE A 174 -0.46 -9.10 7.80
C PHE A 174 -1.10 -10.35 8.42
N MET A 175 -2.42 -10.31 8.66
CA MET A 175 -3.17 -11.49 9.15
C MET A 175 -3.21 -12.64 8.13
N ASN A 176 -3.15 -12.37 6.82
CA ASN A 176 -3.03 -13.42 5.80
C ASN A 176 -1.77 -14.28 5.97
N LEU A 177 -0.67 -13.69 6.43
CA LEU A 177 0.56 -14.43 6.74
C LEU A 177 0.43 -15.16 8.09
N ALA A 178 -0.08 -14.47 9.11
CA ALA A 178 -0.06 -14.94 10.49
C ALA A 178 -1.13 -15.97 10.84
N THR A 179 -2.37 -15.81 10.37
CA THR A 179 -3.51 -16.68 10.74
C THR A 179 -3.28 -18.14 10.30
N PRO A 180 -2.86 -18.43 9.05
CA PRO A 180 -2.55 -19.81 8.66
C PRO A 180 -1.33 -20.37 9.41
N ALA A 181 -0.30 -19.54 9.65
CA ALA A 181 0.85 -19.95 10.45
C ALA A 181 0.46 -20.30 11.90
N ALA A 182 -0.41 -19.51 12.52
CA ALA A 182 -0.94 -19.76 13.86
C ALA A 182 -1.72 -21.08 13.93
N LEU A 183 -2.54 -21.38 12.92
CA LEU A 183 -3.25 -22.66 12.79
C LEU A 183 -2.27 -23.83 12.76
N ILE A 184 -1.21 -23.75 11.94
CA ILE A 184 -0.21 -24.82 11.85
C ILE A 184 0.57 -25.00 13.16
N LEU A 185 0.94 -23.90 13.84
CA LEU A 185 1.58 -23.96 15.15
C LEU A 185 0.68 -24.60 16.21
N LEU A 186 -0.62 -24.27 16.21
CA LEU A 186 -1.62 -24.88 17.09
C LEU A 186 -1.75 -26.39 16.83
N LEU A 187 -1.99 -26.78 15.58
CA LEU A 187 -2.21 -28.19 15.22
C LEU A 187 -0.97 -29.06 15.46
N ALA A 188 0.24 -28.49 15.38
CA ALA A 188 1.49 -29.19 15.61
C ALA A 188 2.02 -29.12 17.05
N ALA A 189 1.33 -28.44 17.96
CA ALA A 189 1.75 -28.32 19.35
C ALA A 189 1.71 -29.69 20.05
N GLY A 190 2.89 -30.13 20.51
CA GLY A 190 3.08 -31.41 21.21
C GLY A 190 2.92 -31.31 22.73
N ASP A 191 2.99 -30.11 23.30
CA ASP A 191 2.97 -29.87 24.73
C ASP A 191 1.83 -28.91 25.15
N ARG A 192 1.46 -28.92 26.44
CA ARG A 192 0.35 -28.10 26.97
C ARG A 192 0.60 -26.60 26.79
N ARG A 193 1.83 -26.12 26.99
CA ARG A 193 2.15 -24.68 26.84
C ARG A 193 2.05 -24.27 25.38
N GLY A 194 2.62 -25.07 24.48
CA GLY A 194 2.48 -24.89 23.04
C GLY A 194 1.03 -24.83 22.58
N ARG A 195 0.15 -25.71 23.10
CA ARG A 195 -1.29 -25.68 22.78
C ARG A 195 -1.99 -24.42 23.28
N ILE A 196 -1.74 -23.99 24.52
CA ILE A 196 -2.36 -22.78 25.07
C ILE A 196 -1.95 -21.55 24.24
N LEU A 197 -0.64 -21.38 23.99
CA LEU A 197 -0.13 -20.26 23.21
C LEU A 197 -0.61 -20.31 21.75
N GLY A 198 -0.64 -21.51 21.15
CA GLY A 198 -1.16 -21.71 19.79
C GLY A 198 -2.65 -21.37 19.69
N THR A 199 -3.47 -21.79 20.65
CA THR A 199 -4.90 -21.45 20.70
C THR A 199 -5.10 -19.96 20.87
N ALA A 200 -4.42 -19.34 21.84
CA ALA A 200 -4.53 -17.90 22.07
C ALA A 200 -4.13 -17.10 20.82
N GLY A 201 -3.00 -17.44 20.19
CA GLY A 201 -2.54 -16.76 18.98
C GLY A 201 -3.48 -16.95 17.80
N PHE A 202 -3.97 -18.18 17.58
CA PHE A 202 -4.93 -18.47 16.51
C PHE A 202 -6.26 -17.74 16.71
N LEU A 203 -6.82 -17.75 17.93
CA LEU A 203 -8.08 -17.06 18.23
C LEU A 203 -7.96 -15.54 18.15
N LEU A 204 -6.83 -14.96 18.56
CA LEU A 204 -6.59 -13.52 18.39
C LEU A 204 -6.51 -13.14 16.91
N CYS A 205 -5.68 -13.85 16.13
CA CYS A 205 -5.51 -13.55 14.70
C CYS A 205 -6.82 -13.78 13.93
N LEU A 206 -7.52 -14.90 14.18
CA LEU A 206 -8.80 -15.19 13.54
C LEU A 206 -9.90 -14.21 14.01
N GLY A 207 -9.98 -13.94 15.31
CA GLY A 207 -10.95 -13.00 15.89
C GLY A 207 -10.80 -11.60 15.31
N TYR A 208 -9.56 -11.11 15.19
CA TYR A 208 -9.31 -9.82 14.57
C TYR A 208 -9.59 -9.83 13.06
N SER A 209 -9.28 -10.93 12.37
CA SER A 209 -9.63 -11.12 10.96
C SER A 209 -11.14 -10.90 10.72
N LEU A 210 -12.01 -11.36 11.63
CA LEU A 210 -13.47 -11.13 11.61
C LEU A 210 -13.83 -9.66 11.63
N VAL A 211 -13.13 -8.89 12.45
CA VAL A 211 -13.37 -7.46 12.62
C VAL A 211 -12.88 -6.63 11.44
N THR A 212 -11.89 -7.10 10.67
CA THR A 212 -11.41 -6.35 9.49
C THR A 212 -12.46 -6.20 8.39
N LEU A 213 -13.41 -7.15 8.29
CA LEU A 213 -14.46 -7.22 7.26
C LEU A 213 -13.92 -7.11 5.81
N SER A 214 -12.66 -7.46 5.56
CA SER A 214 -12.07 -7.45 4.21
C SER A 214 -12.42 -8.74 3.46
N ARG A 215 -13.22 -8.64 2.40
CA ARG A 215 -13.58 -9.80 1.55
C ARG A 215 -12.36 -10.42 0.86
N GLY A 216 -11.40 -9.59 0.46
CA GLY A 216 -10.14 -10.06 -0.15
C GLY A 216 -9.32 -10.91 0.82
N HIS A 217 -9.28 -10.52 2.10
CA HIS A 217 -8.68 -11.30 3.17
C HIS A 217 -9.35 -12.68 3.35
N TRP A 218 -10.69 -12.74 3.38
CA TRP A 218 -11.39 -14.02 3.54
C TRP A 218 -11.23 -14.97 2.36
N LEU A 219 -11.27 -14.44 1.14
CA LEU A 219 -11.03 -15.23 -0.06
C LEU A 219 -9.62 -15.84 -0.05
N ALA A 220 -8.63 -15.05 0.37
CA ALA A 220 -7.25 -15.49 0.55
C ALA A 220 -7.10 -16.61 1.60
N LEU A 221 -7.75 -16.47 2.77
CA LEU A 221 -7.73 -17.52 3.79
C LEU A 221 -8.44 -18.81 3.32
N ALA A 222 -9.53 -18.69 2.56
CA ALA A 222 -10.22 -19.83 1.97
C ALA A 222 -9.32 -20.56 0.95
N ALA A 223 -8.60 -19.82 0.10
CA ALA A 223 -7.62 -20.39 -0.83
C ALA A 223 -6.50 -21.14 -0.09
N ALA A 224 -5.96 -20.55 0.98
CA ALA A 224 -4.98 -21.22 1.84
C ALA A 224 -5.53 -22.52 2.45
N LEU A 225 -6.77 -22.49 2.96
CA LEU A 225 -7.41 -23.70 3.49
C LEU A 225 -7.55 -24.79 2.42
N GLY A 226 -7.93 -24.43 1.19
CA GLY A 226 -7.96 -25.36 0.05
C GLY A 226 -6.60 -26.03 -0.20
N ILE A 227 -5.52 -25.25 -0.20
CA ILE A 227 -4.14 -25.77 -0.34
C ILE A 227 -3.78 -26.70 0.84
N LEU A 228 -4.17 -26.37 2.07
CA LEU A 228 -3.96 -27.25 3.22
C LEU A 228 -4.66 -28.61 3.04
N LEU A 229 -5.91 -28.62 2.56
CA LEU A 229 -6.66 -29.86 2.32
C LEU A 229 -5.99 -30.73 1.25
N ILE A 230 -5.53 -30.12 0.15
CA ILE A 230 -4.76 -30.82 -0.89
C ILE A 230 -3.47 -31.40 -0.29
N LEU A 231 -2.74 -30.61 0.49
CA LEU A 231 -1.48 -31.03 1.10
C LEU A 231 -1.68 -32.21 2.08
N LEU A 232 -2.73 -32.16 2.90
CA LEU A 232 -3.09 -33.25 3.83
C LEU A 232 -3.48 -34.54 3.08
N HIS A 233 -4.04 -34.42 1.88
CA HIS A 233 -4.34 -35.57 1.02
C HIS A 233 -3.06 -36.20 0.46
N VAL A 234 -2.13 -35.39 -0.08
CA VAL A 234 -0.90 -35.90 -0.73
C VAL A 234 0.24 -36.23 0.24
N ASN A 235 0.14 -35.78 1.50
CA ASN A 235 1.13 -36.05 2.55
C ASN A 235 0.48 -36.73 3.78
N PRO A 236 0.28 -38.06 3.75
CA PRO A 236 -0.34 -38.81 4.84
C PRO A 236 0.41 -38.71 6.18
N ALA A 237 1.74 -38.56 6.13
CA ALA A 237 2.56 -38.37 7.33
C ALA A 237 2.25 -37.03 8.02
N LEU A 238 2.13 -35.96 7.23
CA LEU A 238 1.68 -34.66 7.72
C LEU A 238 0.24 -34.73 8.24
N ARG A 239 -0.67 -35.42 7.52
CA ARG A 239 -2.06 -35.63 7.97
C ARG A 239 -2.11 -36.34 9.32
N LYS A 240 -1.37 -37.43 9.48
CA LYS A 240 -1.29 -38.16 10.76
C LYS A 240 -0.75 -37.25 11.87
N ARG A 241 0.22 -36.38 11.55
CA ARG A 241 0.80 -35.45 12.51
C ARG A 241 -0.14 -34.33 12.93
N LEU A 242 -0.82 -33.68 11.99
CA LEU A 242 -1.69 -32.54 12.27
C LEU A 242 -3.09 -32.97 12.75
N LEU A 243 -3.63 -34.08 12.24
CA LEU A 243 -5.00 -34.56 12.50
C LEU A 243 -5.05 -35.91 13.24
N GLY A 244 -3.95 -36.32 13.87
CA GLY A 244 -3.88 -37.59 14.60
C GLY A 244 -4.72 -37.63 15.89
N SER A 245 -5.09 -36.46 16.44
CA SER A 245 -5.94 -36.37 17.63
C SER A 245 -7.38 -35.97 17.27
N ARG A 246 -8.37 -36.53 17.97
CA ARG A 246 -9.80 -36.18 17.80
C ARG A 246 -10.04 -34.69 17.97
N VAL A 247 -9.36 -34.05 18.93
CA VAL A 247 -9.44 -32.60 19.15
C VAL A 247 -9.03 -31.82 17.90
N ASN A 248 -7.92 -32.21 17.25
CA ASN A 248 -7.48 -31.52 16.04
C ASN A 248 -8.42 -31.77 14.85
N GLN A 249 -9.07 -32.93 14.78
CA GLN A 249 -10.10 -33.22 13.77
C GLN A 249 -11.32 -32.31 13.95
N TRP A 250 -11.81 -32.14 15.18
CA TRP A 250 -12.91 -31.21 15.48
C TRP A 250 -12.54 -29.76 15.21
N LEU A 251 -11.32 -29.33 15.59
CA LEU A 251 -10.83 -27.98 15.30
C LEU A 251 -10.74 -27.73 13.79
N ALA A 252 -10.21 -28.69 13.03
CA ALA A 252 -10.15 -28.57 11.58
C ALA A 252 -11.56 -28.52 10.95
N ALA A 253 -12.48 -29.36 11.40
CA ALA A 253 -13.88 -29.34 10.95
C ALA A 253 -14.55 -27.99 11.26
N LEU A 254 -14.32 -27.42 12.45
CA LEU A 254 -14.85 -26.11 12.83
C LEU A 254 -14.33 -25.00 11.91
N VAL A 255 -13.02 -24.97 11.61
CA VAL A 255 -12.44 -23.97 10.69
C VAL A 255 -13.02 -24.11 9.29
N ILE A 256 -13.18 -25.33 8.79
CA ILE A 256 -13.75 -25.62 7.47
C ILE A 256 -15.21 -25.17 7.40
N VAL A 257 -16.03 -25.43 8.43
CA VAL A 257 -17.44 -25.07 8.44
C VAL A 257 -17.64 -23.57 8.70
N ALA A 258 -16.81 -22.95 9.54
CA ALA A 258 -16.91 -21.53 9.83
C ALA A 258 -16.49 -20.67 8.63
N SER A 259 -15.46 -21.07 7.87
CA SER A 259 -14.88 -20.23 6.81
C SER A 259 -15.87 -19.75 5.72
N PRO A 260 -16.81 -20.56 5.18
CA PRO A 260 -17.77 -20.11 4.17
C PRO A 260 -18.88 -19.24 4.78
N ALA A 261 -19.29 -19.53 6.02
CA ALA A 261 -20.29 -18.71 6.71
C ALA A 261 -19.79 -17.26 6.92
N LEU A 262 -18.49 -17.09 7.13
CA LEU A 262 -17.84 -15.79 7.31
C LEU A 262 -17.75 -14.97 6.02
N LEU A 263 -17.64 -15.63 4.85
CA LEU A 263 -17.71 -14.96 3.55
C LEU A 263 -19.10 -14.36 3.26
N LEU A 264 -20.14 -14.92 3.88
CA LEU A 264 -21.54 -14.54 3.68
C LEU A 264 -22.02 -13.48 4.68
N LEU A 265 -21.22 -13.11 5.68
CA LEU A 265 -21.59 -12.07 6.64
C LEU A 265 -21.74 -10.72 5.91
N PRO A 266 -22.89 -10.03 6.03
CA PRO A 266 -23.05 -8.70 5.47
C PRO A 266 -22.00 -7.75 6.04
N ASN A 267 -21.44 -6.87 5.21
CA ASN A 267 -20.71 -5.71 5.73
C ASN A 267 -21.72 -4.84 6.46
N VAL A 268 -21.80 -4.96 7.79
CA VAL A 268 -22.59 -4.03 8.58
C VAL A 268 -21.91 -2.67 8.43
N ALA A 269 -22.51 -1.80 7.63
CA ALA A 269 -22.03 -0.46 7.27
C ALA A 269 -22.15 0.53 8.45
N GLY A 270 -21.67 0.12 9.63
CA GLY A 270 -21.88 0.81 10.90
C GLY A 270 -20.62 1.30 11.60
N GLU A 271 -19.44 1.24 10.98
CA GLU A 271 -18.27 1.94 11.52
C GLU A 271 -18.29 3.38 11.00
N ALA A 272 -18.59 4.33 11.90
CA ALA A 272 -18.42 5.75 11.63
C ALA A 272 -16.95 6.00 11.26
N SER A 273 -16.70 6.51 10.05
CA SER A 273 -15.38 6.98 9.64
C SER A 273 -14.93 8.10 10.57
N LEU A 274 -13.95 7.82 11.43
CA LEU A 274 -13.42 8.80 12.38
C LEU A 274 -12.49 9.77 11.64
N GLY A 275 -13.04 10.88 11.14
CA GLY A 275 -12.26 12.07 10.76
C GLY A 275 -12.30 12.49 9.28
N SER A 276 -12.25 13.82 9.08
CA SER A 276 -12.45 14.58 7.84
C SER A 276 -11.19 14.88 7.01
N SER A 277 -10.03 14.29 7.33
CA SER A 277 -8.80 14.43 6.54
C SER A 277 -8.42 13.10 5.89
N GLN A 278 -9.19 12.72 4.87
CA GLN A 278 -8.94 11.49 4.13
C GLN A 278 -7.87 11.76 3.05
N THR A 279 -6.76 11.00 3.08
CA THR A 279 -5.73 11.08 2.02
C THR A 279 -6.18 10.33 0.75
N ALA A 280 -5.56 10.61 -0.39
CA ALA A 280 -5.91 9.97 -1.67
C ALA A 280 -5.81 8.43 -1.63
N VAL A 281 -4.81 7.90 -0.93
CA VAL A 281 -4.62 6.45 -0.66
C VAL A 281 -5.78 5.88 0.18
N GLN A 282 -6.39 6.66 1.07
CA GLN A 282 -7.49 6.20 1.93
C GLN A 282 -8.82 6.12 1.18
N LEU A 283 -9.15 7.09 0.32
CA LEU A 283 -10.35 7.01 -0.54
C LEU A 283 -10.23 5.90 -1.59
N SER A 284 -9.05 5.68 -2.18
CA SER A 284 -8.86 4.58 -3.13
C SER A 284 -8.98 3.21 -2.43
N SER A 285 -8.50 3.08 -1.19
CA SER A 285 -8.62 1.85 -0.41
C SER A 285 -10.05 1.42 -0.05
N SER A 286 -11.03 2.33 -0.13
CA SER A 286 -12.46 2.04 0.06
C SER A 286 -13.21 1.74 -1.25
N ALA A 287 -12.49 1.62 -2.38
CA ALA A 287 -13.07 1.36 -3.69
C ALA A 287 -13.96 0.11 -3.69
N SER A 288 -15.17 0.29 -4.24
CA SER A 288 -16.12 -0.79 -4.49
C SER A 288 -15.59 -1.77 -5.55
N ILE A 289 -16.17 -2.97 -5.60
CA ILE A 289 -15.81 -3.98 -6.62
C ILE A 289 -15.94 -3.41 -8.04
N GLY A 290 -17.00 -2.61 -8.30
CA GLY A 290 -17.21 -1.98 -9.60
C GLY A 290 -16.12 -0.96 -9.97
N GLU A 291 -15.62 -0.20 -9.00
CA GLU A 291 -14.52 0.76 -9.22
C GLU A 291 -13.20 0.05 -9.53
N ARG A 292 -12.92 -1.08 -8.87
CA ARG A 292 -11.71 -1.89 -9.13
C ARG A 292 -11.67 -2.42 -10.56
N PHE A 293 -12.79 -2.89 -11.11
CA PHE A 293 -12.84 -3.27 -12.52
C PHE A 293 -12.53 -2.11 -13.47
N GLY A 294 -12.90 -0.89 -13.09
CA GLY A 294 -12.47 0.32 -13.80
C GLY A 294 -10.96 0.47 -13.77
N PHE A 295 -10.33 0.34 -12.60
CA PHE A 295 -8.87 0.37 -12.45
C PHE A 295 -8.20 -0.67 -13.34
N TYR A 296 -8.66 -1.92 -13.30
CA TYR A 296 -8.05 -3.02 -14.08
C TYR A 296 -8.08 -2.76 -15.58
N ARG A 297 -9.21 -2.31 -16.13
CA ARG A 297 -9.34 -2.02 -17.57
C ARG A 297 -8.40 -0.89 -18.00
N ASN A 298 -8.27 0.12 -17.16
CA ASN A 298 -7.42 1.28 -17.41
C ASN A 298 -5.94 0.92 -17.27
N THR A 299 -5.59 0.06 -16.31
CA THR A 299 -4.23 -0.47 -16.15
C THR A 299 -3.85 -1.35 -17.34
N LEU A 300 -4.79 -2.14 -17.88
CA LEU A 300 -4.56 -2.91 -19.10
C LEU A 300 -4.31 -2.02 -20.32
N GLN A 301 -5.00 -0.88 -20.44
CA GLN A 301 -4.69 0.11 -21.48
C GLN A 301 -3.26 0.62 -21.32
N LEU A 302 -2.86 1.01 -20.10
CA LEU A 302 -1.49 1.44 -19.79
C LEU A 302 -0.45 0.38 -20.18
N ILE A 303 -0.67 -0.87 -19.81
CA ILE A 303 0.23 -1.99 -20.17
C ILE A 303 0.32 -2.14 -21.69
N SER A 304 -0.80 -2.00 -22.41
CA SER A 304 -0.83 -2.13 -23.87
C SER A 304 -0.06 -1.02 -24.59
N GLU A 305 -0.05 0.20 -24.03
CA GLU A 305 0.66 1.35 -24.59
C GLU A 305 2.15 1.36 -24.21
N ARG A 306 2.53 0.74 -23.07
CA ARG A 306 3.91 0.68 -22.58
C ARG A 306 4.37 -0.75 -22.24
N PRO A 307 4.35 -1.69 -23.19
CA PRO A 307 4.53 -3.12 -22.90
C PRO A 307 5.95 -3.51 -22.49
N LEU A 308 6.98 -2.74 -22.85
CA LEU A 308 8.38 -3.16 -22.62
C LEU A 308 8.94 -2.66 -21.30
N THR A 309 8.75 -1.38 -21.00
CA THR A 309 9.40 -0.71 -19.88
C THR A 309 8.41 -0.26 -18.81
N GLY A 310 7.11 -0.30 -19.10
CA GLY A 310 6.08 0.25 -18.23
C GLY A 310 6.22 1.76 -18.05
N VAL A 311 5.72 2.25 -16.92
CA VAL A 311 5.89 3.65 -16.48
C VAL A 311 7.09 3.87 -15.56
N GLY A 312 7.79 2.79 -15.18
CA GLY A 312 8.91 2.80 -14.26
C GLY A 312 8.54 2.25 -12.87
N PRO A 313 9.50 1.66 -12.13
CA PRO A 313 9.22 1.07 -10.83
C PRO A 313 8.73 2.10 -9.81
N GLY A 314 7.63 1.83 -9.11
CA GLY A 314 6.98 2.76 -8.16
C GLY A 314 6.39 4.03 -8.77
N ALA A 315 6.28 4.10 -10.10
CA ALA A 315 5.73 5.25 -10.81
C ALA A 315 4.25 5.07 -11.21
N PHE A 316 3.56 4.03 -10.72
CA PHE A 316 2.16 3.79 -11.05
C PHE A 316 1.28 5.02 -10.80
N TYR A 317 1.38 5.64 -9.62
CA TYR A 317 0.51 6.77 -9.23
C TYR A 317 0.58 7.96 -10.21
N THR A 318 1.77 8.30 -10.72
CA THR A 318 1.94 9.41 -11.67
C THR A 318 1.65 8.97 -13.10
N GLY A 319 2.17 7.80 -13.50
CA GLY A 319 1.98 7.25 -14.85
C GLY A 319 0.53 6.85 -15.17
N PHE A 320 -0.30 6.60 -14.16
CA PHE A 320 -1.69 6.19 -14.34
C PHE A 320 -2.67 7.36 -14.54
N ARG A 321 -2.25 8.61 -14.35
CA ARG A 321 -3.13 9.80 -14.41
C ARG A 321 -3.81 10.00 -15.76
N ASP A 322 -3.11 9.69 -16.85
CA ASP A 322 -3.66 9.75 -18.22
C ASP A 322 -4.85 8.80 -18.44
N TYR A 323 -4.97 7.78 -17.58
CA TYR A 323 -5.99 6.74 -17.68
C TYR A 323 -7.12 6.95 -16.67
N TYR A 324 -7.35 8.17 -16.18
CA TYR A 324 -8.50 8.43 -15.29
C TYR A 324 -9.86 8.43 -16.00
N ALA A 325 -9.88 8.71 -17.31
CA ALA A 325 -11.12 8.87 -18.06
C ALA A 325 -11.42 7.72 -19.04
N ALA A 326 -10.40 6.98 -19.47
CA ALA A 326 -10.50 5.95 -20.50
C ALA A 326 -9.65 4.71 -20.18
N PRO A 327 -10.11 3.48 -20.55
CA PRO A 327 -11.41 3.16 -21.17
C PRO A 327 -12.60 3.24 -20.19
N SER A 328 -12.34 3.26 -18.87
CA SER A 328 -13.36 3.44 -17.84
C SER A 328 -13.20 4.79 -17.15
N ARG A 329 -14.32 5.43 -16.79
CA ARG A 329 -14.29 6.69 -16.03
C ARG A 329 -14.10 6.40 -14.54
N LEU A 330 -12.96 6.79 -13.99
CA LEU A 330 -12.57 6.51 -12.60
C LEU A 330 -13.15 7.56 -11.66
N ARG A 331 -14.20 7.15 -10.97
CA ARG A 331 -15.03 8.02 -10.13
C ARG A 331 -14.30 8.61 -8.92
N LEU A 332 -13.38 7.82 -8.35
CA LEU A 332 -12.61 8.18 -7.16
C LEU A 332 -11.50 9.19 -7.46
N ALA A 333 -11.11 9.35 -8.72
CA ALA A 333 -10.14 10.37 -9.11
C ALA A 333 -10.78 11.76 -9.03
N THR A 334 -10.11 12.69 -8.35
CA THR A 334 -10.52 14.09 -8.25
C THR A 334 -9.30 14.99 -8.41
N GLU A 335 -9.52 16.30 -8.32
CA GLU A 335 -8.44 17.29 -8.36
C GLU A 335 -7.43 17.02 -7.24
N MET A 336 -7.89 16.60 -6.07
CA MET A 336 -7.11 16.39 -4.84
C MET A 336 -6.82 14.91 -4.53
N VAL A 337 -7.46 13.98 -5.24
CA VAL A 337 -7.38 12.54 -4.98
C VAL A 337 -6.93 11.82 -6.22
N GLY A 338 -5.73 11.23 -6.17
CA GLY A 338 -5.22 10.34 -7.21
C GLY A 338 -5.36 8.86 -6.86
N ILE A 339 -5.20 8.01 -7.86
CA ILE A 339 -5.22 6.54 -7.71
C ILE A 339 -3.78 6.05 -7.53
N ALA A 340 -3.47 5.50 -6.36
CA ALA A 340 -2.11 5.10 -5.98
C ALA A 340 -1.74 3.68 -6.37
N HIS A 341 -2.72 2.80 -6.50
CA HIS A 341 -2.49 1.40 -6.82
C HIS A 341 -3.54 0.88 -7.79
N ALA A 342 -3.18 -0.14 -8.55
CA ALA A 342 -4.10 -0.85 -9.42
C ALA A 342 -5.14 -1.66 -8.63
N HIS A 343 -4.89 -1.93 -7.33
CA HIS A 343 -5.59 -2.93 -6.52
C HIS A 343 -5.52 -4.34 -7.10
N ASP A 344 -4.41 -4.63 -7.76
CA ASP A 344 -3.95 -5.93 -8.24
C ASP A 344 -2.43 -5.78 -8.44
N ASP A 345 -1.64 -6.38 -7.55
CA ASP A 345 -0.17 -6.25 -7.60
C ASP A 345 0.42 -6.81 -8.91
N TYR A 346 -0.25 -7.78 -9.54
CA TYR A 346 0.22 -8.40 -10.79
C TYR A 346 0.07 -7.43 -11.96
N LEU A 347 -1.09 -6.78 -12.08
CA LEU A 347 -1.31 -5.72 -13.06
C LEU A 347 -0.40 -4.52 -12.80
N GLU A 348 -0.19 -4.16 -11.52
CA GLU A 348 0.72 -3.08 -11.14
C GLU A 348 2.17 -3.40 -11.55
N TYR A 349 2.66 -4.61 -11.29
CA TYR A 349 4.00 -5.02 -11.74
C TYR A 349 4.15 -4.97 -13.26
N LEU A 350 3.13 -5.37 -14.02
CA LEU A 350 3.17 -5.27 -15.49
C LEU A 350 3.14 -3.82 -15.96
N ALA A 351 2.36 -2.96 -15.29
CA ALA A 351 2.24 -1.54 -15.62
C ALA A 351 3.53 -0.75 -15.31
N GLU A 352 4.19 -1.05 -14.19
CA GLU A 352 5.40 -0.36 -13.76
C GLU A 352 6.67 -0.90 -14.41
N LEU A 353 6.80 -2.23 -14.50
CA LEU A 353 8.03 -2.90 -14.92
C LEU A 353 8.02 -3.32 -16.40
N GLY A 354 6.88 -3.13 -17.08
CA GLY A 354 6.64 -3.72 -18.40
C GLY A 354 6.46 -5.24 -18.32
N ILE A 355 6.04 -5.82 -19.44
CA ILE A 355 5.76 -7.26 -19.56
C ILE A 355 7.00 -8.12 -19.26
N PRO A 356 8.22 -7.84 -19.77
CA PRO A 356 9.36 -8.73 -19.56
C PRO A 356 9.76 -8.87 -18.09
N VAL A 357 9.95 -7.74 -17.39
CA VAL A 357 10.39 -7.75 -15.98
C VAL A 357 9.20 -8.03 -15.06
N GLY A 358 8.02 -7.50 -15.37
CA GLY A 358 6.77 -7.78 -14.63
C GLY A 358 6.43 -9.25 -14.65
N LEU A 359 6.42 -9.92 -15.80
CA LEU A 359 6.22 -11.38 -15.88
C LEU A 359 7.31 -12.15 -15.15
N GLY A 360 8.57 -11.69 -15.23
CA GLY A 360 9.68 -12.24 -14.44
C GLY A 360 9.41 -12.20 -12.93
N MET A 361 8.84 -11.10 -12.42
CA MET A 361 8.43 -10.96 -11.02
C MET A 361 7.30 -11.94 -10.67
N ILE A 362 6.27 -12.05 -11.52
CA ILE A 362 5.14 -12.98 -11.30
C ILE A 362 5.64 -14.44 -11.24
N LEU A 363 6.52 -14.83 -12.17
CA LEU A 363 7.12 -16.16 -12.20
C LEU A 363 8.00 -16.41 -10.97
N LEU A 364 8.74 -15.41 -10.50
CA LEU A 364 9.52 -15.50 -9.26
C LEU A 364 8.62 -15.74 -8.04
N LEU A 365 7.49 -15.04 -7.91
CA LEU A 365 6.52 -15.28 -6.84
C LEU A 365 5.94 -16.70 -6.91
N GLY A 366 5.63 -17.18 -8.12
CA GLY A 366 5.24 -18.57 -8.35
C GLY A 366 6.32 -19.59 -7.94
N LEU A 367 7.59 -19.29 -8.20
CA LEU A 367 8.72 -20.14 -7.78
C LEU A 367 8.91 -20.14 -6.26
N ILE A 368 8.72 -19.00 -5.60
CA ILE A 368 8.74 -18.92 -4.12
C ILE A 368 7.63 -19.79 -3.54
N TRP A 369 6.42 -19.70 -4.08
CA TRP A 369 5.29 -20.57 -3.71
C TRP A 369 5.62 -22.05 -3.93
N TYR A 370 6.16 -22.41 -5.10
CA TYR A 370 6.56 -23.78 -5.41
C TYR A 370 7.67 -24.30 -4.49
N SER A 371 8.61 -23.43 -4.10
CA SER A 371 9.67 -23.77 -3.15
C SER A 371 9.09 -24.08 -1.77
N ALA A 372 8.07 -23.33 -1.32
CA ALA A 372 7.35 -23.62 -0.09
C ALA A 372 6.57 -24.94 -0.18
N TRP A 373 5.93 -25.22 -1.33
CA TRP A 373 5.26 -26.50 -1.62
C TRP A 373 6.24 -27.68 -1.51
N ARG A 374 7.38 -27.59 -2.20
CA ARG A 374 8.44 -28.61 -2.11
C ARG A 374 8.91 -28.81 -0.69
N MET A 375 9.05 -27.73 0.08
CA MET A 375 9.46 -27.80 1.48
C MET A 375 8.40 -28.47 2.36
N ALA A 376 7.12 -28.19 2.13
CA ALA A 376 5.99 -28.82 2.82
C ALA A 376 5.87 -30.33 2.52
N CYS A 377 6.31 -30.75 1.34
CA CYS A 377 6.36 -32.15 0.93
C CYS A 377 7.65 -32.90 1.37
N ASP A 378 8.61 -32.27 2.07
CA ASP A 378 9.87 -32.91 2.48
C ASP A 378 9.63 -33.96 3.58
N ARG A 379 9.48 -35.23 3.17
CA ARG A 379 9.18 -36.35 4.07
C ARG A 379 10.34 -36.71 5.00
N ASP A 380 11.57 -36.35 4.63
CA ASP A 380 12.77 -36.72 5.37
C ASP A 380 13.03 -35.80 6.58
N SER A 381 12.43 -34.61 6.58
CA SER A 381 12.58 -33.65 7.68
C SER A 381 11.22 -33.15 8.14
N PRO A 382 10.56 -33.85 9.09
CA PRO A 382 9.22 -33.50 9.54
C PRO A 382 9.13 -32.07 10.11
N GLY A 383 10.19 -31.55 10.73
CA GLY A 383 10.25 -30.16 11.19
C GLY A 383 10.26 -29.16 10.03
N ARG A 384 10.97 -29.47 8.95
CA ARG A 384 11.01 -28.66 7.73
C ARG A 384 9.68 -28.69 6.99
N ALA A 385 9.05 -29.87 6.87
CA ALA A 385 7.71 -30.01 6.28
C ALA A 385 6.66 -29.17 7.02
N LEU A 386 6.73 -29.13 8.35
CA LEU A 386 5.83 -28.31 9.16
C LEU A 386 6.02 -26.81 8.90
N ALA A 387 7.27 -26.33 8.91
CA ALA A 387 7.56 -24.94 8.58
C ALA A 387 7.16 -24.60 7.14
N GLY A 388 7.43 -25.50 6.19
CA GLY A 388 7.03 -25.37 4.78
C GLY A 388 5.52 -25.30 4.61
N THR A 389 4.76 -26.06 5.40
CA THR A 389 3.31 -25.97 5.42
C THR A 389 2.86 -24.58 5.86
N ALA A 390 3.37 -24.06 6.99
CA ALA A 390 3.00 -22.72 7.46
C ALA A 390 3.37 -21.62 6.46
N PHE A 391 4.57 -21.66 5.87
CA PHE A 391 4.97 -20.70 4.85
C PHE A 391 4.11 -20.81 3.59
N LEU A 392 3.85 -22.01 3.09
CA LEU A 392 3.02 -22.25 1.90
C LEU A 392 1.63 -21.63 2.07
N LEU A 393 0.99 -21.83 3.23
CA LEU A 393 -0.35 -21.31 3.47
C LEU A 393 -0.38 -19.78 3.56
N GLY A 394 0.57 -19.17 4.28
CA GLY A 394 0.65 -17.71 4.35
C GLY A 394 1.00 -17.08 3.00
N ILE A 395 1.90 -17.69 2.23
CA ILE A 395 2.24 -17.25 0.86
C ILE A 395 1.03 -17.42 -0.07
N THR A 396 0.26 -18.50 0.05
CA THR A 396 -0.98 -18.68 -0.72
C THR A 396 -1.98 -17.56 -0.40
N ALA A 397 -2.18 -17.26 0.89
CA ALA A 397 -3.11 -16.22 1.30
C ALA A 397 -2.67 -14.83 0.79
N ILE A 398 -1.39 -14.45 0.96
CA ILE A 398 -0.94 -13.13 0.51
C ILE A 398 -0.98 -12.98 -1.02
N LEU A 399 -0.56 -14.00 -1.78
CA LEU A 399 -0.63 -13.98 -3.25
C LEU A 399 -2.07 -14.01 -3.75
N GLY A 400 -2.97 -14.70 -3.05
CA GLY A 400 -4.41 -14.66 -3.35
C GLY A 400 -5.03 -13.28 -3.06
N HIS A 401 -4.61 -12.61 -1.99
CA HIS A 401 -5.06 -11.25 -1.69
C HIS A 401 -4.54 -10.23 -2.70
N ALA A 402 -3.32 -10.45 -3.22
CA ALA A 402 -2.69 -9.62 -4.25
C ALA A 402 -3.43 -9.56 -5.60
N LEU A 403 -4.42 -10.45 -5.82
CA LEU A 403 -5.31 -10.39 -6.99
C LEU A 403 -6.40 -9.31 -6.90
N VAL A 404 -6.64 -8.79 -5.70
CA VAL A 404 -7.76 -7.87 -5.43
C VAL A 404 -7.35 -6.68 -4.58
N ASP A 405 -6.10 -6.60 -4.16
CA ASP A 405 -5.51 -5.51 -3.39
C ASP A 405 -3.99 -5.50 -3.60
N PHE A 406 -3.27 -4.66 -2.86
CA PHE A 406 -1.81 -4.45 -3.02
C PHE A 406 -0.95 -4.84 -1.79
N PRO A 407 -1.14 -6.03 -1.17
CA PRO A 407 -0.38 -6.43 0.01
C PRO A 407 1.13 -6.57 -0.23
N LEU A 408 1.59 -6.70 -1.48
CA LEU A 408 3.02 -6.82 -1.80
C LEU A 408 3.75 -5.46 -1.83
N SER A 409 3.01 -4.37 -1.96
CA SER A 409 3.54 -2.99 -1.86
C SER A 409 3.64 -2.50 -0.41
N LEU A 410 2.94 -3.15 0.52
CA LEU A 410 2.98 -2.78 1.94
C LEU A 410 4.27 -3.28 2.62
N PRO A 411 4.93 -2.46 3.46
CA PRO A 411 6.23 -2.80 4.07
C PRO A 411 6.16 -4.05 4.94
N VAL A 412 5.19 -4.15 5.85
CA VAL A 412 5.13 -5.28 6.80
C VAL A 412 4.98 -6.61 6.05
N SER A 413 3.96 -6.74 5.22
CA SER A 413 3.66 -8.00 4.54
C SER A 413 4.73 -8.38 3.51
N SER A 414 5.28 -7.41 2.77
CA SER A 414 6.37 -7.67 1.81
C SER A 414 7.68 -8.08 2.51
N LEU A 415 8.12 -7.39 3.56
CA LEU A 415 9.36 -7.72 4.28
C LEU A 415 9.29 -9.10 4.93
N TYR A 416 8.13 -9.49 5.47
CA TYR A 416 7.90 -10.84 5.96
C TYR A 416 7.95 -11.88 4.82
N LEU A 417 7.27 -11.63 3.69
CA LEU A 417 7.29 -12.52 2.53
C LEU A 417 8.72 -12.76 2.02
N TRP A 418 9.50 -11.70 1.83
CA TRP A 418 10.87 -11.82 1.32
C TRP A 418 11.81 -12.48 2.32
N THR A 419 11.64 -12.25 3.63
CA THR A 419 12.35 -13.01 4.67
C THR A 419 12.01 -14.49 4.61
N TRP A 420 10.72 -14.83 4.44
CA TRP A 420 10.25 -16.21 4.33
C TRP A 420 10.79 -16.89 3.06
N ALA A 421 10.78 -16.19 1.93
CA ALA A 421 11.37 -16.66 0.68
C ALA A 421 12.86 -17.00 0.85
N GLY A 422 13.61 -16.15 1.59
CA GLY A 422 14.98 -16.44 2.00
C GLY A 422 15.07 -17.73 2.82
N ALA A 423 14.26 -17.86 3.87
CA ALA A 423 14.23 -19.03 4.74
C ALA A 423 13.89 -20.34 4.00
N ILE A 424 13.07 -20.26 2.94
CA ILE A 424 12.67 -21.38 2.08
C ILE A 424 13.77 -21.79 1.10
N SER A 425 14.63 -20.86 0.67
CA SER A 425 15.64 -21.08 -0.38
C SER A 425 16.54 -22.31 -0.14
N ALA A 426 16.72 -22.70 1.12
CA ALA A 426 17.45 -23.89 1.56
C ALA A 426 16.91 -25.21 0.97
N VAL A 427 15.65 -25.26 0.51
CA VAL A 427 15.05 -26.45 -0.12
C VAL A 427 15.77 -26.86 -1.41
N TRP A 428 16.48 -25.92 -2.04
CA TRP A 428 17.23 -26.12 -3.28
C TRP A 428 18.68 -26.57 -3.05
N LEU A 429 19.11 -26.71 -1.79
CA LEU A 429 20.43 -27.25 -1.46
C LEU A 429 20.44 -28.78 -1.62
N LYS A 430 21.49 -29.33 -2.22
CA LYS A 430 21.66 -30.79 -2.33
C LYS A 430 21.85 -31.40 -0.94
N LYS A 431 21.12 -32.48 -0.63
CA LYS A 431 21.18 -33.19 0.67
C LYS A 431 22.55 -33.78 0.98
N SER A 432 23.40 -34.02 -0.02
CA SER A 432 24.70 -34.68 0.07
C SER A 432 25.91 -33.73 0.09
N GLU A 433 25.72 -32.42 -0.06
CA GLU A 433 26.84 -31.48 0.00
C GLU A 433 27.30 -31.31 1.46
N PRO A 434 28.57 -31.62 1.79
CA PRO A 434 29.09 -31.48 3.15
C PRO A 434 28.82 -30.08 3.74
N ALA A 435 28.80 -29.98 5.07
CA ALA A 435 28.66 -28.69 5.77
C ALA A 435 29.63 -27.61 5.25
N ASP A 436 30.77 -28.04 4.70
CA ASP A 436 31.93 -27.25 4.31
C ASP A 436 32.05 -26.99 2.79
N THR A 437 31.08 -27.39 1.96
CA THR A 437 31.08 -26.96 0.55
C THR A 437 30.96 -25.44 0.49
N GLU A 438 31.96 -24.82 -0.14
CA GLU A 438 32.16 -23.37 -0.26
C GLU A 438 30.85 -22.64 -0.57
N GLY A 439 30.24 -22.05 0.45
CA GLY A 439 29.36 -20.93 0.17
C GLY A 439 30.23 -19.71 -0.14
N ALA A 440 29.71 -18.77 -0.92
CA ALA A 440 30.43 -17.55 -1.25
C ALA A 440 30.39 -16.59 -0.04
N VAL A 441 31.41 -16.60 0.83
CA VAL A 441 31.76 -15.33 1.48
C VAL A 441 32.56 -14.54 0.45
N PRO A 442 32.28 -13.24 0.23
CA PRO A 442 33.16 -12.42 -0.56
C PRO A 442 34.61 -12.59 -0.05
N PRO A 443 35.58 -12.83 -0.95
CA PRO A 443 36.98 -12.96 -0.56
C PRO A 443 37.38 -11.73 0.24
N ARG A 444 38.30 -11.86 1.22
CA ARG A 444 38.66 -10.76 2.14
C ARG A 444 38.94 -9.43 1.41
N ARG A 445 39.56 -9.49 0.23
CA ARG A 445 39.83 -8.34 -0.66
C ARG A 445 38.58 -7.57 -1.10
N LEU A 446 37.43 -8.24 -1.22
CA LEU A 446 36.14 -7.65 -1.59
C LEU A 446 35.30 -7.23 -0.38
N ARG A 447 35.59 -7.72 0.83
CA ARG A 447 34.81 -7.35 2.03
C ARG A 447 34.95 -5.87 2.40
N VAL A 448 36.17 -5.34 2.30
CA VAL A 448 36.45 -3.92 2.57
C VAL A 448 35.70 -3.01 1.58
N PRO A 449 35.82 -3.16 0.25
CA PRO A 449 35.09 -2.30 -0.69
C PRO A 449 33.56 -2.50 -0.62
N LEU A 450 33.06 -3.73 -0.41
CA LEU A 450 31.62 -3.96 -0.21
C LEU A 450 31.12 -3.37 1.11
N GLY A 451 31.93 -3.43 2.17
CA GLY A 451 31.63 -2.77 3.44
C GLY A 451 31.60 -1.25 3.31
N ALA A 452 32.57 -0.67 2.60
CA ALA A 452 32.60 0.76 2.28
C ALA A 452 31.36 1.16 1.46
N LEU A 453 31.01 0.39 0.43
CA LEU A 453 29.79 0.62 -0.35
C LEU A 453 28.52 0.52 0.51
N GLY A 454 28.47 -0.45 1.43
CA GLY A 454 27.38 -0.60 2.39
C GLY A 454 27.27 0.58 3.35
N LEU A 455 28.40 1.15 3.80
CA LEU A 455 28.44 2.36 4.61
C LEU A 455 28.01 3.61 3.83
N VAL A 456 28.42 3.72 2.56
CA VAL A 456 27.95 4.80 1.67
C VAL A 456 26.44 4.68 1.46
N TYR A 457 25.94 3.49 1.15
CA TYR A 457 24.51 3.24 1.02
C TYR A 457 23.75 3.61 2.31
N LEU A 458 24.26 3.18 3.47
CA LEU A 458 23.68 3.54 4.77
C LEU A 458 23.66 5.05 5.00
N ALA A 459 24.73 5.76 4.66
CA ALA A 459 24.80 7.22 4.78
C ALA A 459 23.79 7.90 3.86
N LEU A 460 23.71 7.49 2.59
CA LEU A 460 22.77 8.05 1.62
C LEU A 460 21.31 7.86 2.04
N VAL A 461 20.94 6.63 2.42
CA VAL A 461 19.58 6.35 2.91
C VAL A 461 19.30 7.10 4.21
N SER A 462 20.27 7.25 5.11
CA SER A 462 20.08 8.00 6.35
C SER A 462 19.79 9.48 6.08
N ILE A 463 20.55 10.09 5.16
CA ILE A 463 20.36 11.49 4.75
C ILE A 463 19.00 11.66 4.06
N GLN A 464 18.69 10.82 3.08
CA GLN A 464 17.42 10.89 2.35
C GLN A 464 16.25 10.62 3.29
N GLY A 465 16.33 9.57 4.12
CA GLY A 465 15.32 9.22 5.11
C GLY A 465 15.05 10.34 6.11
N TYR A 466 16.10 11.00 6.61
CA TYR A 466 15.96 12.18 7.46
C TYR A 466 15.22 13.31 6.73
N ARG A 467 15.65 13.65 5.51
CA ARG A 467 15.03 14.72 4.71
C ARG A 467 13.56 14.42 4.40
N SER A 468 13.25 13.22 3.91
CA SER A 468 11.89 12.80 3.57
C SER A 468 10.99 12.77 4.81
N LEU A 469 11.47 12.23 5.93
CA LEU A 469 10.72 12.21 7.18
C LEU A 469 10.45 13.62 7.71
N ARG A 470 11.48 14.46 7.75
CA ARG A 470 11.36 15.85 8.20
C ARG A 470 10.41 16.65 7.32
N ALA A 471 10.52 16.52 5.99
CA ALA A 471 9.60 17.15 5.05
C ALA A 471 8.15 16.69 5.27
N ASN A 472 7.91 15.40 5.49
CA ASN A 472 6.57 14.85 5.75
C ASN A 472 5.96 15.38 7.06
N ILE A 473 6.76 15.55 8.12
CA ILE A 473 6.31 16.15 9.38
C ILE A 473 5.95 17.62 9.15
N LEU A 474 6.81 18.37 8.47
CA LEU A 474 6.59 19.79 8.17
C LEU A 474 5.35 20.01 7.31
N ILE A 475 5.07 19.15 6.33
CA ILE A 475 3.84 19.20 5.53
C ILE A 475 2.60 18.91 6.38
N LEU A 476 2.66 17.92 7.27
CA LEU A 476 1.54 17.62 8.16
C LEU A 476 1.26 18.80 9.11
N ASP A 477 2.31 19.41 9.66
CA ASP A 477 2.21 20.60 10.50
C ASP A 477 1.68 21.81 9.71
N ALA A 478 2.12 21.98 8.46
CA ALA A 478 1.62 23.03 7.58
C ALA A 478 0.14 22.82 7.24
N ALA A 479 -0.29 21.59 6.97
CA ALA A 479 -1.68 21.25 6.70
C ALA A 479 -2.57 21.53 7.92
N ARG A 480 -2.14 21.13 9.14
CA ARG A 480 -2.85 21.45 10.38
C ARG A 480 -2.95 22.96 10.60
N ALA A 481 -1.83 23.68 10.46
CA ALA A 481 -1.81 25.13 10.57
C ALA A 481 -2.74 25.81 9.54
N THR A 482 -2.85 25.25 8.33
CA THR A 482 -3.77 25.75 7.29
C THR A 482 -5.23 25.58 7.72
N VAL A 483 -5.60 24.42 8.29
CA VAL A 483 -6.94 24.16 8.83
C VAL A 483 -7.26 25.12 9.98
N ASP A 484 -6.27 25.37 10.85
CA ASP A 484 -6.37 26.32 11.96
C ASP A 484 -6.30 27.80 11.51
N ARG A 485 -6.23 28.06 10.19
CA ARG A 485 -6.09 29.39 9.56
C ARG A 485 -4.86 30.18 10.03
N ARG A 486 -3.82 29.48 10.48
CA ARG A 486 -2.52 30.03 10.90
C ARG A 486 -1.54 30.05 9.74
N CYS A 487 -1.78 30.97 8.81
CA CYS A 487 -0.97 31.12 7.59
C CYS A 487 0.47 31.60 7.86
N ASP A 488 0.67 32.33 8.96
CA ASP A 488 1.97 32.71 9.51
C ASP A 488 2.88 31.50 9.78
N LEU A 489 2.29 30.35 10.10
CA LEU A 489 3.01 29.11 10.39
C LEU A 489 2.92 28.10 9.25
N ALA A 490 1.82 28.06 8.49
CA ALA A 490 1.66 27.14 7.38
C ALA A 490 2.64 27.40 6.21
N LEU A 491 2.79 28.67 5.81
CA LEU A 491 3.62 29.03 4.64
C LEU A 491 5.12 28.74 4.87
N PRO A 492 5.75 29.15 6.00
CA PRO A 492 7.15 28.82 6.26
C PRO A 492 7.40 27.32 6.38
N ARG A 493 6.49 26.57 7.01
CA ARG A 493 6.62 25.10 7.18
C ARG A 493 6.57 24.38 5.84
N SER A 494 5.64 24.76 4.96
CA SER A 494 5.60 24.21 3.61
C SER A 494 6.81 24.62 2.76
N ALA A 495 7.45 25.75 3.04
CA ALA A 495 8.69 26.17 2.37
C ALA A 495 9.90 25.35 2.84
N GLU A 496 10.04 25.17 4.16
CA GLU A 496 11.08 24.32 4.76
C GLU A 496 10.97 22.88 4.24
N ALA A 497 9.74 22.35 4.10
CA ALA A 497 9.52 21.02 3.54
C ALA A 497 10.02 20.89 2.09
N ARG A 498 9.72 21.89 1.25
CA ARG A 498 10.21 21.97 -0.14
C ARG A 498 11.73 22.00 -0.18
N ASP A 499 12.37 22.80 0.66
CA ASP A 499 13.83 22.94 0.64
C ASP A 499 14.56 21.64 1.00
N LEU A 500 13.90 20.77 1.79
CA LEU A 500 14.42 19.44 2.12
C LEU A 500 14.22 18.41 1.00
N GLN A 501 13.17 18.56 0.19
CA GLN A 501 12.76 17.64 -0.86
C GLN A 501 12.31 18.42 -2.11
N PRO A 502 13.25 19.11 -2.80
CA PRO A 502 12.91 19.95 -3.95
C PRO A 502 12.42 19.15 -5.16
N ASP A 503 12.75 17.86 -5.23
CA ASP A 503 12.40 16.97 -6.35
C ASP A 503 11.16 16.10 -6.04
N ASP A 504 10.52 16.28 -4.88
CA ASP A 504 9.32 15.53 -4.50
C ASP A 504 8.06 16.33 -4.85
N TYR A 505 7.44 16.01 -5.99
CA TYR A 505 6.20 16.67 -6.43
C TYR A 505 5.05 16.54 -5.41
N LEU A 506 5.03 15.52 -4.53
CA LEU A 506 3.98 15.44 -3.49
C LEU A 506 4.15 16.58 -2.50
N ILE A 507 5.39 16.89 -2.10
CA ILE A 507 5.71 18.04 -1.24
C ILE A 507 5.28 19.34 -1.93
N TRP A 508 5.54 19.47 -3.24
CA TRP A 508 5.07 20.61 -4.02
C TRP A 508 3.55 20.68 -4.13
N SER A 509 2.85 19.56 -4.32
CA SER A 509 1.39 19.50 -4.38
C SER A 509 0.76 19.89 -3.04
N TYR A 510 1.31 19.40 -1.92
CA TYR A 510 0.86 19.82 -0.59
C TYR A 510 1.14 21.29 -0.34
N ARG A 511 2.33 21.79 -0.70
CA ARG A 511 2.64 23.21 -0.63
C ARG A 511 1.67 24.04 -1.47
N LEU A 512 1.34 23.61 -2.69
CA LEU A 512 0.41 24.30 -3.55
C LEU A 512 -0.96 24.45 -2.85
N SER A 513 -1.40 23.42 -2.12
CA SER A 513 -2.65 23.50 -1.35
C SER A 513 -2.58 24.54 -0.22
N VAL A 514 -1.44 24.62 0.47
CA VAL A 514 -1.18 25.64 1.50
C VAL A 514 -1.14 27.04 0.89
N VAL A 515 -0.42 27.23 -0.22
CA VAL A 515 -0.32 28.52 -0.92
C VAL A 515 -1.65 28.95 -1.53
N ASN A 516 -2.51 28.02 -1.93
CA ASN A 516 -3.84 28.36 -2.40
C ASN A 516 -4.75 28.81 -1.25
N ALA A 517 -4.65 28.18 -0.08
CA ALA A 517 -5.45 28.52 1.10
C ALA A 517 -4.96 29.77 1.86
N CYS A 518 -3.64 29.99 1.91
CA CYS A 518 -2.98 30.98 2.76
C CYS A 518 -2.12 32.00 2.00
N GLY A 519 -1.80 31.73 0.73
CA GLY A 519 -0.77 32.46 0.00
C GLY A 519 -1.18 33.88 -0.41
N PRO A 520 -0.24 34.84 -0.42
CA PRO A 520 -0.56 36.26 -0.55
C PRO A 520 -0.77 36.75 -1.99
N THR A 521 -0.38 35.99 -3.04
CA THR A 521 -0.48 36.47 -4.44
C THR A 521 -0.75 35.37 -5.49
N LEU A 522 -1.50 35.74 -6.54
CA LEU A 522 -1.76 34.90 -7.73
C LEU A 522 -0.47 34.44 -8.43
N LYS A 523 0.56 35.29 -8.41
CA LYS A 523 1.88 34.99 -9.00
C LYS A 523 2.50 33.75 -8.36
N GLN A 524 2.46 33.66 -7.02
CA GLN A 524 3.04 32.52 -6.32
C GLN A 524 2.27 31.23 -6.56
N GLN A 525 0.93 31.29 -6.60
CA GLN A 525 0.09 30.14 -6.95
C GLN A 525 0.42 29.60 -8.35
N PHE A 526 0.60 30.49 -9.33
CA PHE A 526 0.98 30.10 -10.69
C PHE A 526 2.37 29.44 -10.74
N LEU A 527 3.37 30.03 -10.06
CA LEU A 527 4.73 29.50 -10.04
C LEU A 527 4.80 28.12 -9.39
N ASP A 528 4.20 27.94 -8.21
CA ASP A 528 4.19 26.64 -7.52
C ASP A 528 3.40 25.59 -8.34
N ALA A 529 2.30 25.98 -9.00
CA ALA A 529 1.58 25.08 -9.91
C ALA A 529 2.41 24.70 -11.15
N ALA A 530 3.15 25.65 -11.73
CA ALA A 530 4.01 25.39 -12.89
C ALA A 530 5.11 24.38 -12.56
N LEU A 531 5.72 24.47 -11.37
CA LEU A 531 6.74 23.53 -10.90
C LEU A 531 6.17 22.11 -10.69
N VAL A 532 4.95 21.99 -10.16
CA VAL A 532 4.27 20.68 -10.09
C VAL A 532 4.05 20.12 -11.49
N LEU A 533 3.65 20.96 -12.45
CA LEU A 533 3.34 20.55 -13.82
C LEU A 533 4.59 20.24 -14.66
N GLU A 534 5.77 20.70 -14.25
CA GLU A 534 7.04 20.32 -14.86
C GLU A 534 7.39 18.86 -14.58
N GLN A 535 7.11 18.38 -13.36
CA GLN A 535 7.36 17.00 -12.94
C GLN A 535 6.19 16.06 -13.25
N ASP A 536 4.97 16.58 -13.18
CA ASP A 536 3.72 15.85 -13.45
C ASP A 536 2.76 16.71 -14.28
N PRO A 537 2.89 16.68 -15.62
CA PRO A 537 2.11 17.53 -16.53
C PRO A 537 0.60 17.34 -16.44
N ASN A 538 0.16 16.19 -15.93
CA ASN A 538 -1.24 15.81 -15.83
C ASN A 538 -1.78 15.94 -14.41
N HIS A 539 -1.11 16.71 -13.55
CA HIS A 539 -1.54 16.90 -12.18
C HIS A 539 -2.86 17.66 -12.07
N PRO A 540 -3.98 17.02 -11.67
CA PRO A 540 -5.29 17.66 -11.75
C PRO A 540 -5.40 18.93 -10.91
N TYR A 541 -4.92 18.90 -9.65
CA TYR A 541 -4.92 20.09 -8.80
C TYR A 541 -4.07 21.24 -9.34
N ALA A 542 -2.89 20.95 -9.90
CA ALA A 542 -2.00 21.96 -10.42
C ALA A 542 -2.52 22.52 -11.76
N LEU A 543 -3.14 21.70 -12.61
CA LEU A 543 -3.86 22.16 -13.80
C LEU A 543 -4.97 23.13 -13.42
N LEU A 544 -5.82 22.79 -12.45
CA LEU A 544 -6.89 23.67 -11.96
C LEU A 544 -6.32 24.98 -11.40
N THR A 545 -5.32 24.90 -10.53
CA THR A 545 -4.74 26.07 -9.87
C THR A 545 -4.04 27.00 -10.87
N SER A 546 -3.28 26.43 -11.81
CA SER A 546 -2.65 27.18 -12.90
C SER A 546 -3.69 27.84 -13.82
N ALA A 547 -4.75 27.10 -14.21
CA ALA A 547 -5.84 27.64 -15.03
C ALA A 547 -6.53 28.84 -14.37
N ASN A 548 -6.86 28.72 -13.08
CA ASN A 548 -7.48 29.79 -12.30
C ASN A 548 -6.57 31.03 -12.22
N ALA A 549 -5.26 30.83 -12.05
CA ALA A 549 -4.30 31.93 -12.00
C ALA A 549 -4.17 32.64 -13.36
N LEU A 550 -4.10 31.89 -14.45
CA LEU A 550 -4.07 32.43 -15.83
C LEU A 550 -5.33 33.22 -16.16
N TYR A 551 -6.51 32.68 -15.81
CA TYR A 551 -7.80 33.34 -16.00
C TYR A 551 -7.85 34.71 -15.30
N ARG A 552 -7.34 34.78 -14.07
CA ARG A 552 -7.26 36.03 -13.29
C ARG A 552 -6.19 36.99 -13.84
N ALA A 553 -5.10 36.47 -14.40
CA ALA A 553 -4.04 37.25 -15.03
C ALA A 553 -4.41 37.79 -16.42
N GLY A 554 -5.52 37.33 -17.01
CA GLY A 554 -5.96 37.78 -18.35
C GLY A 554 -5.55 36.85 -19.50
N ASP A 555 -4.73 35.84 -19.24
CA ASP A 555 -4.34 34.84 -20.26
C ASP A 555 -5.44 33.80 -20.43
N MET A 556 -6.43 34.15 -21.27
CA MET A 556 -7.60 33.32 -21.52
C MET A 556 -7.29 32.08 -22.34
N GLU A 557 -6.32 32.14 -23.26
CA GLU A 557 -5.93 30.98 -24.08
C GLU A 557 -5.23 29.92 -23.22
N GLY A 558 -4.28 30.35 -22.39
CA GLY A 558 -3.61 29.50 -21.41
C GLY A 558 -4.61 28.88 -20.43
N ALA A 559 -5.52 29.69 -19.87
CA ALA A 559 -6.56 29.19 -18.97
C ALA A 559 -7.46 28.15 -19.63
N ALA A 560 -7.99 28.43 -20.83
CA ALA A 560 -8.85 27.52 -21.57
C ALA A 560 -8.14 26.19 -21.89
N SER A 561 -6.86 26.25 -22.29
CA SER A 561 -6.07 25.04 -22.55
C SER A 561 -5.96 24.14 -21.32
N ARG A 562 -5.69 24.71 -20.14
CA ARG A 562 -5.55 23.94 -18.89
C ARG A 562 -6.88 23.39 -18.41
N TYR A 563 -7.98 24.13 -18.53
CA TYR A 563 -9.31 23.61 -18.20
C TYR A 563 -9.74 22.47 -19.11
N ARG A 564 -9.47 22.55 -20.44
CA ARG A 564 -9.75 21.44 -21.36
C ARG A 564 -9.00 20.17 -20.96
N ARG A 565 -7.71 20.29 -20.64
CA ARG A 565 -6.92 19.15 -20.17
C ARG A 565 -7.48 18.55 -18.87
N LEU A 566 -7.96 19.40 -17.95
CA LEU A 566 -8.61 18.93 -16.72
C LEU A 566 -9.93 18.18 -17.02
N ILE A 567 -10.73 18.64 -17.99
CA ILE A 567 -11.96 17.96 -18.43
C ILE A 567 -11.63 16.59 -19.03
N GLU A 568 -10.57 16.48 -19.83
CA GLU A 568 -10.12 15.20 -20.41
C GLU A 568 -9.75 14.18 -19.33
N LEU A 569 -9.03 14.61 -18.30
CA LEU A 569 -8.59 13.72 -17.21
C LEU A 569 -9.74 13.39 -16.25
N LEU A 570 -10.61 14.36 -15.96
CA LEU A 570 -11.68 14.27 -14.96
C LEU A 570 -13.05 14.67 -15.54
N PRO A 571 -13.59 13.92 -16.51
CA PRO A 571 -14.83 14.30 -17.20
C PRO A 571 -16.07 14.28 -16.31
N HIS A 572 -15.99 13.66 -15.13
CA HIS A 572 -17.04 13.60 -14.11
C HIS A 572 -16.96 14.74 -13.08
N ARG A 573 -16.03 15.69 -13.23
CA ARG A 573 -15.83 16.81 -12.31
C ARG A 573 -16.23 18.12 -12.99
N ILE A 574 -17.01 18.95 -12.28
CA ILE A 574 -17.55 20.20 -12.83
C ILE A 574 -16.55 21.35 -12.91
N SER A 575 -15.44 21.27 -12.16
CA SER A 575 -14.47 22.36 -12.01
C SER A 575 -13.87 22.82 -13.35
N GLY A 576 -13.49 21.87 -14.21
CA GLY A 576 -12.97 22.13 -15.54
C GLY A 576 -14.01 22.79 -16.46
N TYR A 577 -15.23 22.26 -16.50
CA TYR A 577 -16.31 22.80 -17.33
C TYR A 577 -16.68 24.23 -16.93
N LEU A 578 -16.87 24.49 -15.63
CA LEU A 578 -17.18 25.84 -15.13
C LEU A 578 -16.06 26.84 -15.40
N GLY A 579 -14.81 26.42 -15.20
CA GLY A 579 -13.63 27.25 -15.50
C GLY A 579 -13.53 27.61 -16.98
N LEU A 580 -13.75 26.63 -17.87
CA LEU A 580 -13.74 26.85 -19.31
C LEU A 580 -14.90 27.74 -19.76
N ALA A 581 -16.11 27.52 -19.25
CA ALA A 581 -17.29 28.35 -19.53
C ALA A 581 -17.05 29.81 -19.12
N ASN A 582 -16.54 30.05 -17.91
CA ASN A 582 -16.18 31.40 -17.45
C ASN A 582 -15.12 32.05 -18.35
N THR A 583 -14.12 31.28 -18.78
CA THR A 583 -13.07 31.76 -19.69
C THR A 583 -13.65 32.18 -21.03
N LEU A 584 -14.55 31.37 -21.59
CA LEU A 584 -15.23 31.66 -22.86
C LEU A 584 -16.13 32.89 -22.78
N MET A 585 -16.90 33.04 -21.68
CA MET A 585 -17.69 34.24 -21.41
C MET A 585 -16.82 35.51 -21.44
N ARG A 586 -15.67 35.48 -20.77
CA ARG A 586 -14.73 36.62 -20.76
C ARG A 586 -14.15 36.95 -22.14
N THR A 587 -14.03 35.96 -23.02
CA THR A 587 -13.55 36.15 -24.40
C THR A 587 -14.67 36.52 -25.39
N GLY A 588 -15.90 36.75 -24.93
CA GLY A 588 -17.05 37.10 -25.79
C GLY A 588 -17.64 35.93 -26.58
N ARG A 589 -17.29 34.68 -26.22
CA ARG A 589 -17.81 33.45 -26.86
C ARG A 589 -18.98 32.88 -26.06
N GLU A 590 -20.05 33.66 -25.95
CA GLU A 590 -21.18 33.36 -25.05
C GLU A 590 -21.91 32.06 -25.41
N ASP A 591 -22.13 31.80 -26.70
CA ASP A 591 -22.81 30.58 -27.15
C ASP A 591 -22.04 29.32 -26.75
N ALA A 592 -20.73 29.29 -26.98
CA ALA A 592 -19.86 28.19 -26.57
C ALA A 592 -19.77 28.07 -25.04
N ALA A 593 -19.78 29.19 -24.31
CA ALA A 593 -19.77 29.15 -22.84
C ALA A 593 -21.04 28.50 -22.29
N LYS A 594 -22.20 28.77 -22.90
CA LYS A 594 -23.49 28.19 -22.50
C LYS A 594 -23.48 26.67 -22.63
N GLU A 595 -22.93 26.13 -23.72
CA GLU A 595 -22.78 24.67 -23.90
C GLU A 595 -22.02 24.03 -22.74
N TYR A 596 -20.89 24.61 -22.32
CA TYR A 596 -20.11 24.08 -21.20
C TYR A 596 -20.78 24.27 -19.83
N TYR A 597 -21.62 25.30 -19.63
CA TYR A 597 -22.45 25.40 -18.43
C TYR A 597 -23.52 24.30 -18.39
N ASP A 598 -24.17 24.01 -19.53
CA ASP A 598 -25.17 22.95 -19.65
C ASP A 598 -24.55 21.55 -19.45
N GLU A 599 -23.32 21.35 -19.94
CA GLU A 599 -22.53 20.15 -19.66
C GLU A 599 -22.18 20.02 -18.18
N ALA A 600 -21.74 21.10 -17.52
CA ALA A 600 -21.45 21.09 -16.09
C ALA A 600 -22.68 20.70 -15.27
N GLU A 601 -23.86 21.22 -15.62
CA GLU A 601 -25.12 20.86 -14.98
C GLU A 601 -25.49 19.39 -15.25
N THR A 602 -25.26 18.91 -16.47
CA THR A 602 -25.49 17.51 -16.84
C THR A 602 -24.59 16.57 -16.04
N VAL A 603 -23.30 16.90 -15.90
CA VAL A 603 -22.34 16.17 -15.07
C VAL A 603 -22.82 16.18 -13.61
N GLN A 604 -23.23 17.33 -13.09
CA GLN A 604 -23.74 17.46 -11.72
C GLN A 604 -25.00 16.61 -11.48
N ARG A 605 -25.96 16.63 -12.42
CA ARG A 605 -27.18 15.82 -12.35
C ARG A 605 -26.87 14.32 -12.39
N ARG A 606 -25.94 13.88 -13.26
CA ARG A 606 -25.49 12.47 -13.29
C ARG A 606 -24.80 12.06 -12.00
N VAL A 607 -23.95 12.93 -11.43
CA VAL A 607 -23.33 12.69 -10.11
C VAL A 607 -24.42 12.54 -9.04
N GLY A 608 -25.41 13.43 -8.99
CA GLY A 608 -26.51 13.31 -8.02
C GLY A 608 -27.39 12.06 -8.19
N ARG A 609 -27.59 11.59 -9.43
CA ARG A 609 -28.49 10.46 -9.75
C ARG A 609 -27.82 9.08 -9.62
N ASP A 610 -26.60 8.93 -10.14
CA ASP A 610 -25.94 7.62 -10.27
C ASP A 610 -24.92 7.34 -9.15
N TRP A 611 -24.62 8.32 -8.27
CA TRP A 611 -23.54 8.21 -7.29
C TRP A 611 -24.01 8.28 -5.84
N TYR A 612 -25.25 8.72 -5.62
CA TYR A 612 -25.80 9.03 -4.29
C TYR A 612 -27.29 8.64 -4.24
N PRO A 613 -27.64 7.35 -4.28
CA PRO A 613 -29.04 6.93 -4.26
C PRO A 613 -29.62 7.13 -2.85
N GLY A 614 -30.27 8.28 -2.62
CA GLY A 614 -31.05 8.52 -1.40
C GLY A 614 -31.12 9.99 -0.94
N PRO A 615 -31.98 10.32 0.04
CA PRO A 615 -32.18 11.71 0.51
C PRO A 615 -30.95 12.32 1.20
N ALA A 616 -30.23 11.56 2.03
CA ALA A 616 -29.01 12.00 2.73
C ALA A 616 -27.85 12.33 1.78
N ALA A 617 -27.87 11.69 0.62
CA ALA A 617 -26.84 11.75 -0.39
C ALA A 617 -26.99 13.01 -1.29
N ARG A 618 -28.22 13.51 -1.44
CA ARG A 618 -28.51 14.85 -2.00
C ARG A 618 -28.00 15.98 -1.10
N THR A 619 -28.03 15.79 0.21
CA THR A 619 -27.44 16.72 1.18
C THR A 619 -25.92 16.74 1.08
N LEU A 620 -25.27 15.60 0.83
CA LEU A 620 -23.83 15.52 0.59
C LEU A 620 -23.39 16.15 -0.75
N ALA A 621 -24.21 15.99 -1.80
CA ALA A 621 -24.04 16.71 -3.07
C ALA A 621 -24.19 18.23 -2.89
N ALA A 622 -25.15 18.68 -2.06
CA ALA A 622 -25.29 20.09 -1.69
C ALA A 622 -24.10 20.60 -0.84
N LEU A 623 -23.52 19.75 0.02
CA LEU A 623 -22.34 20.07 0.82
C LEU A 623 -21.04 20.07 0.00
N THR A 624 -20.93 19.27 -1.06
CA THR A 624 -19.78 19.34 -2.00
C THR A 624 -19.84 20.61 -2.83
N VAL A 625 -21.05 21.06 -3.21
CA VAL A 625 -21.29 22.39 -3.80
C VAL A 625 -20.94 23.51 -2.82
N ALA A 626 -21.32 23.38 -1.55
CA ALA A 626 -20.99 24.35 -0.51
C ALA A 626 -19.48 24.37 -0.21
N ALA A 627 -18.80 23.22 -0.16
CA ALA A 627 -17.36 23.13 0.03
C ALA A 627 -16.57 23.70 -1.17
N SER A 628 -17.09 23.55 -2.39
CA SER A 628 -16.57 24.26 -3.56
C SER A 628 -16.92 25.75 -3.59
N GLY A 629 -17.94 26.17 -2.84
CA GLY A 629 -18.35 27.57 -2.71
C GLY A 629 -17.64 28.31 -1.57
N ASP A 630 -17.30 27.62 -0.47
CA ASP A 630 -16.75 28.20 0.76
C ASP A 630 -15.22 28.26 0.80
N GLN A 631 -14.53 27.53 -0.09
CA GLN A 631 -13.06 27.59 -0.24
C GLN A 631 -12.63 28.81 -1.08
N GLY A 632 -13.14 30.01 -0.83
CA GLY A 632 -12.62 31.24 -1.46
C GLY A 632 -12.56 31.25 -3.00
N TRP A 633 -13.26 30.34 -3.68
CA TRP A 633 -13.38 30.30 -5.15
C TRP A 633 -14.45 31.27 -5.65
N ALA A 634 -14.76 32.31 -4.85
CA ALA A 634 -15.52 33.46 -5.29
C ALA A 634 -14.74 34.13 -6.43
N PHE A 635 -15.05 33.73 -7.66
CA PHE A 635 -14.81 34.54 -8.84
C PHE A 635 -15.46 35.89 -8.57
N ASP A 636 -14.67 36.96 -8.51
CA ASP A 636 -15.17 38.32 -8.35
C ASP A 636 -16.18 38.63 -9.47
N ALA A 637 -17.47 38.71 -9.06
CA ALA A 637 -18.66 39.35 -9.65
C ALA A 637 -19.11 39.00 -11.10
N PRO A 638 -20.37 39.24 -11.53
CA PRO A 638 -21.69 39.25 -10.89
C PRO A 638 -22.65 38.27 -11.63
N MET A 639 -22.55 36.96 -11.42
CA MET A 639 -23.33 35.96 -12.21
C MET A 639 -24.22 35.04 -11.38
N ARG A 640 -24.48 35.38 -10.10
CA ARG A 640 -25.57 34.76 -9.31
C ARG A 640 -26.95 34.79 -10.01
N PRO A 641 -27.31 35.78 -10.86
CA PRO A 641 -28.63 35.79 -11.49
C PRO A 641 -28.81 34.78 -12.64
N LEU A 642 -27.75 34.25 -13.29
CA LEU A 642 -27.93 33.41 -14.48
C LEU A 642 -28.33 31.97 -14.12
N ILE A 643 -27.72 31.40 -13.07
CA ILE A 643 -28.05 30.07 -12.54
C ILE A 643 -29.43 30.09 -11.84
N LEU A 644 -29.82 31.23 -11.26
CA LEU A 644 -31.17 31.43 -10.68
C LEU A 644 -32.24 31.69 -11.75
N LYS A 645 -31.92 32.35 -12.86
CA LYS A 645 -32.87 32.60 -13.97
C LYS A 645 -33.16 31.35 -14.81
N LEU A 646 -32.21 30.42 -14.95
CA LEU A 646 -32.44 29.15 -15.65
C LEU A 646 -33.36 28.18 -14.87
N LYS A 647 -33.57 28.39 -13.57
CA LYS A 647 -34.55 27.63 -12.76
C LYS A 647 -36.00 28.09 -12.91
N ILE A 648 -36.30 29.16 -13.65
CA ILE A 648 -37.67 29.71 -13.78
C ILE A 648 -38.32 29.39 -15.14
N VAL A 649 -37.61 28.76 -16.11
CA VAL A 649 -38.15 28.54 -17.47
C VAL A 649 -38.32 27.05 -17.83
N ALA A 650 -38.65 26.20 -16.85
CA ALA A 650 -39.07 24.82 -17.14
C ALA A 650 -40.33 24.45 -16.33
N GLY A 651 -41.48 24.76 -16.93
CA GLY A 651 -42.77 24.14 -16.59
C GLY A 651 -43.98 24.98 -17.00
N PRO A 652 -44.61 24.76 -18.18
CA PRO A 652 -45.96 25.23 -18.42
C PRO A 652 -46.97 24.16 -17.97
N GLY A 653 -47.91 24.59 -17.13
CA GLY A 653 -49.33 24.27 -17.25
C GLY A 653 -49.80 22.85 -16.92
N GLU A 654 -50.47 22.71 -15.77
CA GLU A 654 -51.74 22.00 -15.72
C GLU A 654 -52.71 22.76 -14.80
N LYS A 655 -53.73 23.37 -15.42
CA LYS A 655 -54.95 23.86 -14.78
C LYS A 655 -56.05 22.84 -15.04
N ARG A 656 -56.74 22.41 -13.97
CA ARG A 656 -58.20 22.18 -13.87
C ARG A 656 -58.48 21.97 -12.36
N ALA A 657 -59.06 22.93 -11.65
CA ALA A 657 -60.46 23.38 -11.64
C ALA A 657 -61.40 22.42 -10.89
N ASP A 658 -61.93 22.97 -9.80
CA ASP A 658 -63.18 22.70 -9.04
C ASP A 658 -63.21 21.40 -8.19
N ASP A 659 -63.64 21.38 -6.92
CA ASP A 659 -64.67 22.16 -6.22
C ASP A 659 -64.42 22.13 -4.67
N PRO A 660 -65.00 23.04 -3.86
CA PRO A 660 -64.57 23.35 -2.50
C PRO A 660 -65.44 22.71 -1.41
N GLY A 661 -64.89 22.66 -0.18
CA GLY A 661 -65.68 22.59 1.04
C GLY A 661 -65.52 21.33 1.88
N SER A 662 -64.48 21.29 2.71
CA SER A 662 -64.47 21.02 4.17
C SER A 662 -63.07 20.68 4.65
#